data_AF-A0A1J4JP45-F1
#
_entry.id   AF-A0A1J4JP45-F1
#
_cell.length_a   1.000
_cell.length_b   1.000
_cell.length_c   1.000
_cell.angle_alpha   90.00
_cell.angle_beta   90.00
_cell.angle_gamma   90.00
#
_symmetry.space_group_name_H-M   'P 1'
#
loop_
_entity.id
_entity.type
_entity.pdbx_description
1 polymer ?
#
loop_
_entity_poly.entity_id
_entity_poly.type
_entity_poly.pdbx_seq_one_letter_code
_entity_poly.pdbx_strand_id
1 'polypeptide(L)'
;MENAFLRDSWNRRLPKQDFLILVKEKFDQSSISNLISILEDICSISNPSPLFIEYFGILVENFLILSLASIDFFYDTQISAYFNLISLYNETLFNNCNIGSKDDAHSALNALRVCLAQSPKQIIPQILMKLIRSSNYLILIASSRLLDRDYWKVVKKIYNDVQPFANYPISYPLLYQSFTHAFIDDFSSHHNFLRAEVDNLTFITNFLHILVINDFFAETFSRHFLIQLLMLFMNTYYRNGEILHGYAIHKLIHKICNKYENIEKDDLKLIVEDIEFTQNSHLMLPFYDDLDKLYNYLFVPRVFFDEEDFLSNFHFSPALCSKLTSMVIERIPTGSHQFFNSLLSDLNVFCCIFADKKVNILLTTLIAHIQTIRSAKYFEIVFNFFCSAFIFCWNLFDFDEIQAFLREQSSDVQILLKTIACLEVEKKGATLPIPIFTRPSGLPLPKIDTTTPFEKCIKFISSVDSMNGEEVYERIQKEPYLIMIALSEGIRHHRKDFIVLTKIKLPEIHPIIHRFRQMLAVILHDTPKWQNFVENLYASFDVMKVYPPSSVSEIEYYLLKDMYFCFRFAHAPTMEVFIISVRWSFWFQIFGVKNMIASIFKLLSKGEFSSPMSQPFLYFCISGICLTVATRRKGINIQIIFALLDLFEEDFEFNEDLIIKFFFIIFISLSEEEKQSLFIHINKLWEAAAKEETNKKRRLFNAISAFFKFVMYTPSMLKYLKDDMYTNFMMTGDCKALIDYFILLGNQKEFSQSI
;
A
#
# COMPACT_ATOMS: atom_id res chain seq x y z
N MET A 1 -14.26 -64.41 -24.21
CA MET A 1 -13.24 -63.34 -24.21
C MET A 1 -12.17 -63.71 -25.22
N GLU A 2 -12.10 -62.99 -26.34
CA GLU A 2 -11.20 -63.28 -27.46
C GLU A 2 -9.78 -62.75 -27.23
N ASN A 3 -9.63 -61.68 -26.45
CA ASN A 3 -8.32 -61.17 -26.06
C ASN A 3 -7.63 -62.15 -25.08
N ALA A 4 -6.57 -62.83 -25.55
CA ALA A 4 -5.84 -63.82 -24.76
C ALA A 4 -5.15 -63.21 -23.52
N PHE A 5 -4.66 -61.97 -23.62
CA PHE A 5 -4.01 -61.27 -22.51
C PHE A 5 -4.98 -60.97 -21.37
N LEU A 6 -6.18 -60.43 -21.68
CA LEU A 6 -7.21 -60.18 -20.66
C LEU A 6 -7.74 -61.48 -20.06
N ARG A 7 -7.93 -62.52 -20.88
CA ARG A 7 -8.35 -63.85 -20.41
C ARG A 7 -7.33 -64.46 -19.44
N ASP A 8 -6.04 -64.38 -19.77
CA ASP A 8 -4.98 -64.92 -18.92
C ASP A 8 -4.83 -64.11 -17.63
N SER A 9 -4.93 -62.78 -17.72
CA SER A 9 -4.91 -61.88 -16.56
C SER A 9 -6.09 -62.12 -15.62
N TRP A 10 -7.28 -62.35 -16.20
CA TRP A 10 -8.49 -62.72 -15.48
C TRP A 10 -8.36 -64.08 -14.78
N ASN A 11 -7.91 -65.12 -15.50
CA ASN A 11 -7.76 -66.47 -14.96
C ASN A 11 -6.75 -66.52 -13.80
N ARG A 12 -5.71 -65.68 -13.86
CA ARG A 12 -4.70 -65.53 -12.80
C ARG A 12 -5.14 -64.62 -11.66
N ARG A 13 -6.26 -63.90 -11.81
CA ARG A 13 -6.73 -62.86 -10.88
C ARG A 13 -5.62 -61.88 -10.52
N LEU A 14 -4.94 -61.35 -11.54
CA LEU A 14 -3.84 -60.43 -11.30
C LEU A 14 -4.33 -59.20 -10.52
N PRO A 15 -3.60 -58.75 -9.50
CA PRO A 15 -3.82 -57.44 -8.92
C PRO A 15 -3.68 -56.34 -9.98
N LYS A 16 -4.45 -55.25 -9.87
CA LYS A 16 -4.44 -54.15 -10.85
C LYS A 16 -3.04 -53.55 -11.12
N GLN A 17 -2.16 -53.55 -10.12
CA GLN A 17 -0.78 -53.06 -10.29
C GLN A 17 0.08 -54.02 -11.10
N ASP A 18 -0.02 -55.33 -10.85
CA ASP A 18 0.70 -56.35 -11.63
C ASP A 18 0.18 -56.40 -13.07
N PHE A 19 -1.12 -56.19 -13.26
CA PHE A 19 -1.71 -56.02 -14.58
C PHE A 19 -1.12 -54.81 -15.32
N LEU A 20 -1.04 -53.64 -14.67
CA LEU A 20 -0.45 -52.44 -15.26
C LEU A 20 1.01 -52.63 -15.66
N ILE A 21 1.81 -53.28 -14.81
CA ILE A 21 3.23 -53.59 -15.10
C ILE A 21 3.33 -54.44 -16.36
N LEU A 22 2.57 -55.53 -16.43
CA LEU A 22 2.56 -56.40 -17.62
C LEU A 22 2.06 -55.68 -18.87
N VAL A 23 1.12 -54.74 -18.73
CA VAL A 23 0.67 -53.93 -19.87
C VAL A 23 1.81 -53.02 -20.37
N LYS A 24 2.49 -52.31 -19.47
CA LYS A 24 3.61 -51.42 -19.80
C LYS A 24 4.80 -52.16 -20.41
N GLU A 25 5.03 -53.41 -20.00
CA GLU A 25 6.13 -54.25 -20.53
C GLU A 25 5.83 -54.85 -21.90
N LYS A 26 4.55 -55.12 -22.22
CA LYS A 26 4.18 -55.91 -23.41
C LYS A 26 3.54 -55.11 -24.54
N PHE A 27 2.98 -53.95 -24.27
CA PHE A 27 2.19 -53.20 -25.24
C PHE A 27 2.76 -51.80 -25.47
N ASP A 28 2.79 -51.39 -26.74
CA ASP A 28 3.02 -50.01 -27.14
C ASP A 28 1.73 -49.18 -26.99
N GLN A 29 1.83 -47.85 -27.17
CA GLN A 29 0.67 -46.95 -27.02
C GLN A 29 -0.52 -47.33 -27.92
N SER A 30 -0.27 -47.77 -29.16
CA SER A 30 -1.35 -48.17 -30.08
C SER A 30 -2.09 -49.40 -29.58
N SER A 31 -1.34 -50.40 -29.08
CA SER A 31 -1.94 -51.62 -28.53
C SER A 31 -2.60 -51.39 -27.18
N ILE A 32 -2.14 -50.42 -26.39
CA ILE A 32 -2.80 -49.99 -25.14
C ILE A 32 -4.14 -49.34 -25.46
N SER A 33 -4.23 -48.47 -26.47
CA SER A 33 -5.49 -47.88 -26.91
C SER A 33 -6.49 -48.94 -27.40
N ASN A 34 -6.02 -49.94 -28.16
CA ASN A 34 -6.84 -51.09 -28.53
C ASN A 34 -7.31 -51.90 -27.31
N LEU A 35 -6.44 -52.08 -26.31
CA LEU A 35 -6.79 -52.78 -25.06
C LEU A 35 -7.85 -52.02 -24.26
N ILE A 36 -7.76 -50.68 -24.23
CA ILE A 36 -8.75 -49.79 -23.63
C ILE A 36 -10.09 -49.96 -24.35
N SER A 37 -10.12 -49.91 -25.68
CA SER A 37 -11.35 -50.11 -26.47
C SER A 37 -12.01 -51.47 -26.21
N ILE A 38 -11.23 -52.55 -26.09
CA ILE A 38 -11.77 -53.87 -25.72
C ILE A 38 -12.36 -53.86 -24.30
N LEU A 39 -11.71 -53.16 -23.37
CA LEU A 39 -12.23 -53.01 -22.01
C LEU A 39 -13.47 -52.11 -21.94
N GLU A 40 -13.59 -51.10 -22.82
CA GLU A 40 -14.82 -50.30 -22.96
C GLU A 40 -16.00 -51.20 -23.34
N ASP A 41 -15.84 -52.06 -24.35
CA ASP A 41 -16.89 -53.01 -24.73
C ASP A 41 -17.30 -53.93 -23.57
N ILE A 42 -16.33 -54.46 -22.83
CA ILE A 42 -16.57 -55.37 -21.69
C ILE A 42 -17.24 -54.62 -20.52
N CYS A 43 -16.81 -53.39 -20.25
CA CYS A 43 -17.26 -52.60 -19.11
C CYS A 43 -18.56 -51.83 -19.37
N SER A 44 -19.01 -51.76 -20.63
CA SER A 44 -20.28 -51.12 -21.02
C SER A 44 -21.53 -51.89 -20.56
N ILE A 45 -21.39 -53.18 -20.24
CA ILE A 45 -22.49 -54.06 -19.82
C ILE A 45 -23.02 -53.61 -18.45
N SER A 46 -24.32 -53.78 -18.19
CA SER A 46 -25.00 -53.29 -16.97
C SER A 46 -24.47 -53.80 -15.63
N ASN A 47 -23.75 -54.93 -15.60
CA ASN A 47 -23.09 -55.49 -14.43
C ASN A 47 -21.69 -56.00 -14.80
N PRO A 48 -20.73 -55.09 -15.04
CA PRO A 48 -19.38 -55.49 -15.42
C PRO A 48 -18.68 -56.10 -14.21
N SER A 49 -17.74 -57.01 -14.46
CA SER A 49 -17.00 -57.60 -13.34
C SER A 49 -16.13 -56.53 -12.65
N PRO A 50 -16.10 -56.49 -11.30
CA PRO A 50 -15.23 -55.58 -10.56
C PRO A 50 -13.76 -55.64 -10.98
N LEU A 51 -13.24 -56.84 -11.29
CA LEU A 51 -11.84 -57.01 -11.67
C LEU A 51 -11.54 -56.42 -13.07
N PHE A 52 -12.48 -56.50 -14.03
CA PHE A 52 -12.32 -55.81 -15.32
C PHE A 52 -12.46 -54.29 -15.19
N ILE A 53 -13.32 -53.83 -14.29
CA ILE A 53 -13.42 -52.41 -13.95
C ILE A 53 -12.13 -51.90 -13.29
N GLU A 54 -11.48 -52.70 -12.44
CA GLU A 54 -10.18 -52.36 -11.86
C GLU A 54 -9.07 -52.30 -12.91
N TYR A 55 -9.06 -53.24 -13.86
CA TYR A 55 -8.14 -53.21 -15.01
C TYR A 55 -8.38 -52.02 -15.92
N PHE A 56 -9.64 -51.69 -16.19
CA PHE A 56 -10.00 -50.51 -16.95
C PHE A 56 -9.60 -49.24 -16.21
N GLY A 57 -9.93 -49.14 -14.92
CA GLY A 57 -9.61 -47.98 -14.07
C GLY A 57 -8.11 -47.72 -13.95
N ILE A 58 -7.28 -48.73 -13.74
CA ILE A 58 -5.83 -48.53 -13.63
C ILE A 58 -5.19 -48.10 -14.97
N LEU A 59 -5.76 -48.52 -16.11
CA LEU A 59 -5.33 -48.05 -17.43
C LEU A 59 -5.79 -46.62 -17.68
N VAL A 60 -7.04 -46.26 -17.33
CA VAL A 60 -7.52 -44.89 -17.43
C VAL A 60 -6.69 -43.96 -16.55
N GLU A 61 -6.38 -44.33 -15.31
CA GLU A 61 -5.51 -43.55 -14.40
C GLU A 61 -4.11 -43.28 -14.97
N ASN A 62 -3.56 -44.19 -15.79
CA ASN A 62 -2.19 -44.10 -16.30
C ASN A 62 -2.09 -43.63 -17.76
N PHE A 63 -3.18 -43.71 -18.52
CA PHE A 63 -3.22 -43.43 -19.96
C PHE A 63 -4.46 -42.57 -20.32
N LEU A 64 -4.64 -41.45 -19.63
CA LEU A 64 -5.80 -40.55 -19.78
C LEU A 64 -6.00 -40.04 -21.20
N ILE A 65 -4.90 -39.64 -21.86
CA ILE A 65 -4.91 -39.13 -23.25
C ILE A 65 -5.51 -40.15 -24.22
N LEU A 66 -5.26 -41.45 -23.99
CA LEU A 66 -5.71 -42.56 -24.85
C LEU A 66 -7.09 -43.11 -24.45
N SER A 67 -7.71 -42.55 -23.40
CA SER A 67 -8.97 -43.03 -22.84
C SER A 67 -9.97 -41.90 -22.64
N LEU A 68 -10.12 -41.42 -21.40
CA LEU A 68 -11.17 -40.47 -21.03
C LEU A 68 -11.02 -39.10 -21.70
N ALA A 69 -9.80 -38.67 -22.05
CA ALA A 69 -9.60 -37.45 -22.83
C ALA A 69 -10.07 -37.61 -24.30
N SER A 70 -9.94 -38.81 -24.87
CA SER A 70 -10.24 -39.11 -26.27
C SER A 70 -11.60 -39.78 -26.49
N ILE A 71 -12.48 -39.77 -25.48
CA ILE A 71 -13.80 -40.40 -25.57
C ILE A 71 -14.62 -39.81 -26.72
N ASP A 72 -15.24 -40.68 -27.50
CA ASP A 72 -16.16 -40.29 -28.56
C ASP A 72 -17.62 -40.41 -28.07
N PHE A 73 -18.24 -39.26 -27.89
CA PHE A 73 -19.62 -39.13 -27.44
C PHE A 73 -20.68 -39.54 -28.49
N PHE A 74 -20.28 -39.97 -29.69
CA PHE A 74 -21.18 -40.61 -30.66
C PHE A 74 -21.36 -42.11 -30.41
N TYR A 75 -20.54 -42.72 -29.55
CA TYR A 75 -20.62 -44.15 -29.23
C TYR A 75 -21.15 -44.39 -27.80
N ASP A 76 -22.41 -44.84 -27.71
CA ASP A 76 -23.09 -45.14 -26.43
C ASP A 76 -22.36 -46.19 -25.57
N THR A 77 -21.64 -47.11 -26.22
CA THR A 77 -20.82 -48.13 -25.55
C THR A 77 -19.74 -47.49 -24.68
N GLN A 78 -19.03 -46.49 -25.20
CA GLN A 78 -17.99 -45.79 -24.45
C GLN A 78 -18.59 -45.00 -23.29
N ILE A 79 -19.66 -44.23 -23.54
CA ILE A 79 -20.37 -43.47 -22.51
C ILE A 79 -20.82 -44.39 -21.37
N SER A 80 -21.32 -45.58 -21.69
CA SER A 80 -21.75 -46.58 -20.71
C SER A 80 -20.58 -47.17 -19.93
N ALA A 81 -19.48 -47.49 -20.60
CA ALA A 81 -18.28 -48.03 -19.96
C ALA A 81 -17.65 -47.05 -18.97
N TYR A 82 -17.45 -45.79 -19.37
CA TYR A 82 -16.90 -44.76 -18.50
C TYR A 82 -17.86 -44.38 -17.37
N PHE A 83 -19.18 -44.40 -17.59
CA PHE A 83 -20.15 -44.20 -16.53
C PHE A 83 -20.10 -45.31 -15.47
N ASN A 84 -20.02 -46.57 -15.90
CA ASN A 84 -19.86 -47.71 -14.99
C ASN A 84 -18.53 -47.62 -14.21
N LEU A 85 -17.44 -47.23 -14.89
CA LEU A 85 -16.16 -46.96 -14.26
C LEU A 85 -16.28 -45.88 -13.18
N ILE A 86 -16.86 -44.72 -13.48
CA ILE A 86 -17.04 -43.62 -12.52
C ILE A 86 -17.92 -44.05 -11.33
N SER A 87 -18.98 -44.80 -11.58
CA SER A 87 -19.91 -45.28 -10.55
C SER A 87 -19.24 -46.21 -9.53
N LEU A 88 -18.29 -47.04 -9.99
CA LEU A 88 -17.66 -48.12 -9.21
C LEU A 88 -16.26 -47.75 -8.68
N TYR A 89 -15.47 -46.98 -9.43
CA TYR A 89 -14.07 -46.62 -9.16
C TYR A 89 -13.92 -45.19 -8.58
N ASN A 90 -15.02 -44.43 -8.54
CA ASN A 90 -15.29 -43.26 -7.67
C ASN A 90 -14.17 -42.19 -7.56
N GLU A 91 -13.74 -41.88 -6.34
CA GLU A 91 -12.87 -40.77 -5.97
C GLU A 91 -11.40 -41.02 -6.30
N THR A 92 -10.99 -42.26 -6.60
CA THR A 92 -9.58 -42.58 -6.87
C THR A 92 -9.15 -42.29 -8.29
N LEU A 93 -10.09 -42.26 -9.24
CA LEU A 93 -9.84 -42.14 -10.69
C LEU A 93 -8.95 -40.94 -11.05
N PHE A 94 -9.09 -39.83 -10.32
CA PHE A 94 -8.36 -38.60 -10.58
C PHE A 94 -7.19 -38.35 -9.64
N ASN A 95 -6.90 -39.23 -8.67
CA ASN A 95 -5.89 -38.92 -7.63
C ASN A 95 -4.46 -38.81 -8.17
N ASN A 96 -4.16 -39.45 -9.30
CA ASN A 96 -2.82 -39.46 -9.91
C ASN A 96 -2.70 -38.48 -11.09
N CYS A 97 -3.74 -37.71 -11.40
CA CYS A 97 -3.74 -36.74 -12.50
C CYS A 97 -2.88 -35.52 -12.18
N ASN A 98 -2.21 -34.99 -13.21
CA ASN A 98 -1.36 -33.82 -13.09
C ASN A 98 -2.20 -32.54 -13.24
N ILE A 99 -2.38 -31.81 -12.14
CA ILE A 99 -2.93 -30.45 -12.19
C ILE A 99 -2.03 -29.60 -13.08
N GLY A 100 -2.62 -28.81 -13.99
CA GLY A 100 -1.90 -28.02 -14.98
C GLY A 100 -1.81 -28.66 -16.38
N SER A 101 -2.20 -29.93 -16.53
CA SER A 101 -2.32 -30.59 -17.83
C SER A 101 -3.66 -30.27 -18.49
N LYS A 102 -3.63 -29.83 -19.75
CA LYS A 102 -4.85 -29.62 -20.55
C LYS A 102 -5.64 -30.92 -20.72
N ASP A 103 -4.96 -32.03 -20.96
CA ASP A 103 -5.61 -33.33 -21.22
C ASP A 103 -6.27 -33.90 -19.96
N ASP A 104 -5.68 -33.68 -18.78
CA ASP A 104 -6.26 -34.12 -17.51
C ASP A 104 -7.46 -33.26 -17.12
N ALA A 105 -7.40 -31.94 -17.40
CA ALA A 105 -8.54 -31.04 -17.25
C ALA A 105 -9.68 -31.40 -18.23
N HIS A 106 -9.34 -31.71 -19.49
CA HIS A 106 -10.29 -32.19 -20.50
C HIS A 106 -10.93 -33.52 -20.08
N SER A 107 -10.15 -34.44 -19.54
CA SER A 107 -10.65 -35.72 -19.00
C SER A 107 -11.64 -35.51 -17.85
N ALA A 108 -11.37 -34.57 -16.94
CA ALA A 108 -12.29 -34.23 -15.85
C ALA A 108 -13.63 -33.67 -16.37
N LEU A 109 -13.59 -32.84 -17.42
CA LEU A 109 -14.79 -32.36 -18.13
C LEU A 109 -15.53 -33.51 -18.85
N ASN A 110 -14.80 -34.43 -19.47
CA ASN A 110 -15.40 -35.60 -20.11
C ASN A 110 -16.08 -36.52 -19.09
N ALA A 111 -15.50 -36.75 -17.92
CA ALA A 111 -16.18 -37.48 -16.84
C ALA A 111 -17.50 -36.81 -16.43
N LEU A 112 -17.51 -35.48 -16.30
CA LEU A 112 -18.74 -34.72 -16.03
C LEU A 112 -19.76 -34.92 -17.17
N ARG A 113 -19.33 -34.74 -18.42
CA ARG A 113 -20.19 -34.88 -19.59
C ARG A 113 -20.74 -36.31 -19.76
N VAL A 114 -19.95 -37.34 -19.46
CA VAL A 114 -20.39 -38.75 -19.42
C VAL A 114 -21.51 -38.93 -18.40
N CYS A 115 -21.36 -38.37 -17.19
CA CYS A 115 -22.41 -38.41 -16.18
C CYS A 115 -23.69 -37.68 -16.65
N LEU A 116 -23.55 -36.57 -17.37
CA LEU A 116 -24.68 -35.78 -17.88
C LEU A 116 -25.39 -36.41 -19.09
N ALA A 117 -24.68 -37.22 -19.88
CA ALA A 117 -25.22 -37.88 -21.07
C ALA A 117 -26.11 -39.10 -20.74
N GLN A 118 -26.11 -39.57 -19.49
CA GLN A 118 -26.72 -40.83 -19.10
C GLN A 118 -28.23 -40.77 -18.83
N SER A 119 -28.91 -41.88 -19.10
CA SER A 119 -30.33 -42.09 -18.85
C SER A 119 -30.52 -43.35 -18.00
N PRO A 120 -31.31 -43.32 -16.91
CA PRO A 120 -32.20 -42.24 -16.45
C PRO A 120 -31.49 -41.12 -15.65
N LYS A 121 -31.94 -39.87 -15.85
CA LYS A 121 -31.36 -38.66 -15.23
C LYS A 121 -31.36 -38.66 -13.69
N GLN A 122 -32.21 -39.49 -13.06
CA GLN A 122 -32.36 -39.57 -11.60
C GLN A 122 -31.11 -40.11 -10.87
N ILE A 123 -30.26 -40.87 -11.57
CA ILE A 123 -29.06 -41.48 -10.99
C ILE A 123 -27.85 -40.51 -11.03
N ILE A 124 -27.90 -39.51 -11.92
CA ILE A 124 -26.82 -38.55 -12.17
C ILE A 124 -26.32 -37.89 -10.87
N PRO A 125 -27.19 -37.34 -9.99
CA PRO A 125 -26.72 -36.66 -8.78
C PRO A 125 -25.95 -37.59 -7.84
N GLN A 126 -26.40 -38.84 -7.69
CA GLN A 126 -25.75 -39.81 -6.80
C GLN A 126 -24.31 -40.13 -7.26
N ILE A 127 -24.10 -40.20 -8.57
CA ILE A 127 -22.80 -40.51 -9.15
C ILE A 127 -21.90 -39.27 -9.16
N LEU A 128 -22.43 -38.10 -9.52
CA LEU A 128 -21.68 -36.85 -9.39
C LEU A 128 -21.22 -36.61 -7.95
N MET A 129 -22.08 -36.91 -6.95
CA MET A 129 -21.70 -36.81 -5.53
C MET A 129 -20.55 -37.74 -5.13
N LYS A 130 -20.30 -38.83 -5.85
CA LYS A 130 -19.11 -39.68 -5.63
C LYS A 130 -17.86 -39.04 -6.23
N LEU A 131 -17.99 -38.44 -7.40
CA LEU A 131 -16.89 -37.85 -8.15
C LEU A 131 -16.34 -36.58 -7.48
N ILE A 132 -17.23 -35.70 -7.01
CA ILE A 132 -16.86 -34.44 -6.34
C ILE A 132 -16.23 -34.62 -4.96
N ARG A 133 -16.12 -35.85 -4.45
CA ARG A 133 -15.37 -36.15 -3.22
C ARG A 133 -13.86 -36.05 -3.41
N SER A 134 -13.39 -36.22 -4.65
CA SER A 134 -11.97 -36.03 -4.98
C SER A 134 -11.65 -34.54 -5.06
N SER A 135 -10.79 -34.05 -4.18
CA SER A 135 -10.27 -32.68 -4.24
C SER A 135 -9.52 -32.43 -5.55
N ASN A 136 -8.76 -33.42 -6.04
CA ASN A 136 -8.04 -33.33 -7.31
C ASN A 136 -9.00 -33.15 -8.49
N TYR A 137 -10.13 -33.86 -8.49
CA TYR A 137 -11.17 -33.68 -9.51
C TYR A 137 -11.74 -32.26 -9.51
N LEU A 138 -12.06 -31.70 -8.33
CA LEU A 138 -12.55 -30.33 -8.22
C LEU A 138 -11.56 -29.31 -8.77
N ILE A 139 -10.26 -29.51 -8.49
CA ILE A 139 -9.19 -28.65 -8.99
C ILE A 139 -9.03 -28.78 -10.52
N LEU A 140 -9.09 -30.00 -11.08
CA LEU A 140 -9.01 -30.24 -12.52
C LEU A 140 -10.20 -29.65 -13.28
N ILE A 141 -11.39 -29.70 -12.69
CA ILE A 141 -12.56 -29.00 -13.22
C ILE A 141 -12.34 -27.49 -13.20
N ALA A 142 -11.85 -26.92 -12.10
CA ALA A 142 -11.57 -25.49 -12.04
C ALA A 142 -10.50 -25.09 -13.06
N SER A 143 -9.42 -25.87 -13.20
CA SER A 143 -8.31 -25.61 -14.12
C SER A 143 -8.73 -25.66 -15.59
N SER A 144 -9.78 -26.41 -15.94
CA SER A 144 -10.32 -26.43 -17.30
C SER A 144 -10.80 -25.06 -17.78
N ARG A 145 -11.18 -24.14 -16.87
CA ARG A 145 -11.52 -22.74 -17.19
C ARG A 145 -10.36 -21.97 -17.81
N LEU A 146 -9.14 -22.33 -17.43
CA LEU A 146 -7.90 -21.73 -17.91
C LEU A 146 -7.29 -22.51 -19.08
N LEU A 147 -7.27 -23.85 -18.98
CA LEU A 147 -6.53 -24.74 -19.89
C LEU A 147 -7.36 -25.24 -21.08
N ASP A 148 -8.69 -25.37 -20.93
CA ASP A 148 -9.59 -25.92 -21.96
C ASP A 148 -10.97 -25.23 -21.99
N ARG A 149 -10.89 -23.90 -22.08
CA ARG A 149 -12.01 -23.00 -21.82
C ARG A 149 -13.20 -23.16 -22.76
N ASP A 150 -12.96 -23.35 -24.05
CA ASP A 150 -14.03 -23.50 -25.04
C ASP A 150 -14.85 -24.75 -24.77
N TYR A 151 -14.18 -25.84 -24.40
CA TYR A 151 -14.85 -27.08 -24.05
C TYR A 151 -15.57 -26.98 -22.70
N TRP A 152 -14.98 -26.30 -21.71
CA TRP A 152 -15.67 -25.97 -20.46
C TRP A 152 -17.00 -25.24 -20.70
N LYS A 153 -17.03 -24.23 -21.60
CA LYS A 153 -18.27 -23.51 -21.97
C LYS A 153 -19.34 -24.45 -22.53
N VAL A 154 -18.95 -25.41 -23.38
CA VAL A 154 -19.85 -26.43 -23.93
C VAL A 154 -20.42 -27.32 -22.82
N VAL A 155 -19.57 -27.84 -21.92
CA VAL A 155 -20.02 -28.72 -20.84
C VAL A 155 -20.87 -27.97 -19.81
N LYS A 156 -20.55 -26.71 -19.49
CA LYS A 156 -21.35 -25.84 -18.61
C LYS A 156 -22.76 -25.62 -19.18
N LYS A 157 -22.88 -25.43 -20.50
CA LYS A 157 -24.19 -25.35 -21.17
C LYS A 157 -24.99 -26.64 -21.01
N ILE A 158 -24.37 -27.80 -21.28
CA ILE A 158 -25.03 -29.11 -21.09
C ILE A 158 -25.49 -29.31 -19.64
N TYR A 159 -24.64 -28.95 -18.68
CA TYR A 159 -25.00 -29.03 -17.26
C TYR A 159 -26.22 -28.16 -16.92
N ASN A 160 -26.25 -26.92 -17.42
CA ASN A 160 -27.36 -25.99 -17.21
C ASN A 160 -28.67 -26.46 -17.88
N ASP A 161 -28.60 -27.20 -18.98
CA ASP A 161 -29.75 -27.80 -19.65
C ASP A 161 -30.28 -29.04 -18.90
N VAL A 162 -29.38 -29.83 -18.29
CA VAL A 162 -29.74 -31.06 -17.56
C VAL A 162 -30.23 -30.76 -16.14
N GLN A 163 -29.65 -29.77 -15.47
CA GLN A 163 -29.90 -29.37 -14.07
C GLN A 163 -29.97 -30.57 -13.09
N PRO A 164 -28.88 -31.35 -12.94
CA PRO A 164 -28.93 -32.64 -12.26
C PRO A 164 -29.45 -32.54 -10.81
N PHE A 165 -29.14 -31.45 -10.10
CA PHE A 165 -29.50 -31.29 -8.69
C PHE A 165 -30.83 -30.55 -8.41
N ALA A 166 -31.60 -30.12 -9.43
CA ALA A 166 -32.79 -29.28 -9.24
C ALA A 166 -33.85 -29.89 -8.30
N ASN A 167 -34.00 -31.22 -8.31
CA ASN A 167 -34.98 -31.95 -7.50
C ASN A 167 -34.32 -33.00 -6.57
N TYR A 168 -33.01 -32.89 -6.31
CA TYR A 168 -32.27 -33.87 -5.52
C TYR A 168 -32.01 -33.35 -4.10
N PRO A 169 -32.40 -34.09 -3.04
CA PRO A 169 -32.06 -33.68 -1.68
C PRO A 169 -30.55 -33.76 -1.47
N ILE A 170 -29.90 -32.61 -1.29
CA ILE A 170 -28.44 -32.52 -1.19
C ILE A 170 -27.99 -33.05 0.17
N SER A 171 -27.57 -34.32 0.21
CA SER A 171 -27.07 -34.97 1.42
C SER A 171 -25.74 -34.40 1.94
N TYR A 172 -24.96 -33.71 1.10
CA TYR A 172 -23.68 -33.10 1.45
C TYR A 172 -23.56 -31.67 0.91
N PRO A 173 -24.18 -30.67 1.58
CA PRO A 173 -24.25 -29.29 1.09
C PRO A 173 -22.88 -28.65 0.82
N LEU A 174 -21.88 -28.91 1.68
CA LEU A 174 -20.54 -28.34 1.52
C LEU A 174 -19.80 -28.86 0.28
N LEU A 175 -19.92 -30.16 -0.03
CA LEU A 175 -19.30 -30.73 -1.24
C LEU A 175 -19.95 -30.20 -2.51
N TYR A 176 -21.27 -30.08 -2.50
CA TYR A 176 -22.01 -29.47 -3.59
C TYR A 176 -21.61 -27.99 -3.79
N GLN A 177 -21.47 -27.22 -2.71
CA GLN A 177 -20.97 -25.85 -2.76
C GLN A 177 -19.54 -25.76 -3.31
N SER A 178 -18.64 -26.69 -2.96
CA SER A 178 -17.29 -26.72 -3.54
C SER A 178 -17.31 -27.03 -5.04
N PHE A 179 -18.21 -27.90 -5.48
CA PHE A 179 -18.42 -28.17 -6.91
C PHE A 179 -19.03 -27.00 -7.65
N THR A 180 -20.07 -26.35 -7.09
CA THR A 180 -20.67 -25.15 -7.68
C THR A 180 -19.61 -24.07 -7.80
N HIS A 181 -18.79 -23.88 -6.77
CA HIS A 181 -17.69 -22.93 -6.80
C HIS A 181 -16.68 -23.26 -7.91
N ALA A 182 -16.20 -24.50 -7.98
CA ALA A 182 -15.20 -24.93 -8.95
C ALA A 182 -15.70 -24.91 -10.41
N PHE A 183 -16.97 -25.26 -10.67
CA PHE A 183 -17.48 -25.46 -12.03
C PHE A 183 -18.47 -24.39 -12.50
N ILE A 184 -19.37 -23.93 -11.64
CA ILE A 184 -20.52 -23.10 -11.99
C ILE A 184 -20.25 -21.63 -11.73
N ASP A 185 -19.81 -21.28 -10.53
CA ASP A 185 -19.74 -19.90 -10.04
C ASP A 185 -18.70 -19.10 -10.81
N ASP A 186 -19.07 -17.91 -11.27
CA ASP A 186 -18.16 -17.02 -12.00
C ASP A 186 -17.45 -16.04 -11.04
N PHE A 187 -17.75 -16.08 -9.74
CA PHE A 187 -17.21 -15.19 -8.71
C PHE A 187 -16.34 -15.95 -7.71
N SER A 188 -15.22 -15.35 -7.29
CA SER A 188 -14.38 -15.90 -6.22
C SER A 188 -15.04 -15.77 -4.85
N SER A 189 -14.72 -16.67 -3.93
CA SER A 189 -15.37 -16.75 -2.61
C SER A 189 -14.98 -15.64 -1.62
N HIS A 190 -14.00 -14.77 -1.93
CA HIS A 190 -13.45 -13.77 -1.00
C HIS A 190 -13.47 -12.33 -1.53
N HIS A 191 -14.63 -11.82 -1.94
CA HIS A 191 -14.82 -10.38 -2.24
C HIS A 191 -14.86 -9.45 -0.99
N ASN A 192 -14.59 -9.95 0.21
CA ASN A 192 -14.97 -9.26 1.45
C ASN A 192 -13.83 -8.89 2.43
N PHE A 193 -12.56 -9.22 2.14
CA PHE A 193 -11.52 -9.08 3.18
C PHE A 193 -11.18 -7.61 3.51
N LEU A 194 -11.13 -6.73 2.52
CA LEU A 194 -10.97 -5.27 2.77
C LEU A 194 -12.27 -4.60 3.24
N ARG A 195 -13.42 -5.26 3.11
CA ARG A 195 -14.73 -4.64 3.40
C ARG A 195 -15.08 -4.68 4.89
N ALA A 196 -14.66 -5.71 5.62
CA ALA A 196 -15.06 -5.94 7.01
C ALA A 196 -14.17 -5.25 8.07
N GLU A 197 -12.94 -4.83 7.74
CA GLU A 197 -12.02 -4.21 8.71
C GLU A 197 -12.05 -2.66 8.66
N VAL A 198 -12.83 -2.10 7.74
CA VAL A 198 -12.93 -0.66 7.45
C VAL A 198 -14.01 0.06 8.26
N ASP A 199 -14.93 -0.66 8.90
CA ASP A 199 -16.14 -0.11 9.54
C ASP A 199 -15.86 0.96 10.63
N ASN A 200 -14.60 1.16 11.03
CA ASN A 200 -14.13 2.29 11.84
C ASN A 200 -13.66 3.50 11.01
N LEU A 201 -14.48 3.93 10.05
CA LEU A 201 -14.24 5.04 9.10
C LEU A 201 -13.73 6.33 9.76
N THR A 202 -14.23 6.68 10.94
CA THR A 202 -13.92 7.94 11.66
C THR A 202 -12.46 8.07 12.10
N PHE A 203 -11.71 6.96 12.14
CA PHE A 203 -10.30 6.92 12.57
C PHE A 203 -9.32 6.84 11.41
N ILE A 204 -9.76 6.27 10.28
CA ILE A 204 -8.96 6.16 9.05
C ILE A 204 -8.68 7.59 8.50
N THR A 205 -9.57 8.55 8.73
CA THR A 205 -9.44 9.96 8.29
C THR A 205 -8.13 10.63 8.68
N ASN A 206 -7.70 10.48 9.93
CA ASN A 206 -6.55 11.22 10.47
C ASN A 206 -5.24 10.91 9.70
N PHE A 207 -5.10 9.70 9.17
CA PHE A 207 -3.95 9.28 8.35
C PHE A 207 -4.28 9.30 6.86
N LEU A 208 -5.56 9.17 6.49
CA LEU A 208 -6.00 9.26 5.10
C LEU A 208 -5.70 10.60 4.48
N HIS A 209 -5.64 11.70 5.23
CA HIS A 209 -5.20 12.97 4.64
C HIS A 209 -3.86 12.80 3.95
N ILE A 210 -2.88 12.21 4.64
CA ILE A 210 -1.54 12.01 4.10
C ILE A 210 -1.53 10.95 2.98
N LEU A 211 -2.37 9.92 3.10
CA LEU A 211 -2.44 8.83 2.12
C LEU A 211 -3.17 9.23 0.82
N VAL A 212 -4.23 10.03 0.92
CA VAL A 212 -4.98 10.63 -0.19
C VAL A 212 -4.16 11.76 -0.82
N ILE A 213 -3.43 12.55 -0.02
CA ILE A 213 -2.50 13.57 -0.49
C ILE A 213 -1.36 12.96 -1.32
N ASN A 214 -0.83 11.82 -0.93
CA ASN A 214 0.28 11.17 -1.63
C ASN A 214 -0.16 10.11 -2.66
N ASP A 215 -1.47 10.00 -2.94
CA ASP A 215 -2.06 9.07 -3.92
C ASP A 215 -1.73 7.58 -3.71
N PHE A 216 -1.38 7.18 -2.48
CA PHE A 216 -0.77 5.86 -2.20
C PHE A 216 -1.67 4.64 -2.42
N PHE A 217 -2.97 4.77 -2.16
CA PHE A 217 -3.90 3.63 -2.13
C PHE A 217 -5.13 3.82 -3.01
N ALA A 218 -5.15 4.91 -3.75
CA ALA A 218 -6.31 5.32 -4.50
C ALA A 218 -6.66 4.31 -5.62
N GLU A 219 -5.71 3.45 -6.02
CA GLU A 219 -5.88 2.41 -7.04
C GLU A 219 -6.23 1.02 -6.50
N THR A 220 -6.08 0.81 -5.19
CA THR A 220 -6.30 -0.48 -4.54
C THR A 220 -7.60 -0.53 -3.76
N PHE A 221 -8.06 0.62 -3.26
CA PHE A 221 -9.36 0.68 -2.61
C PHE A 221 -10.50 0.52 -3.62
N SER A 222 -11.53 -0.22 -3.21
CA SER A 222 -12.75 -0.30 -3.98
C SER A 222 -13.38 1.08 -4.11
N ARG A 223 -14.07 1.32 -5.24
CA ARG A 223 -14.86 2.55 -5.45
C ARG A 223 -15.77 2.84 -4.24
N HIS A 224 -16.39 1.80 -3.71
CA HIS A 224 -17.24 1.88 -2.53
C HIS A 224 -16.51 2.47 -1.30
N PHE A 225 -15.32 1.97 -0.98
CA PHE A 225 -14.51 2.50 0.12
C PHE A 225 -14.17 3.98 -0.08
N LEU A 226 -13.75 4.35 -1.31
CA LEU A 226 -13.43 5.74 -1.64
C LEU A 226 -14.63 6.68 -1.44
N ILE A 227 -15.85 6.22 -1.77
CA ILE A 227 -17.09 6.97 -1.56
C ILE A 227 -17.38 7.17 -0.07
N GLN A 228 -17.17 6.14 0.77
CA GLN A 228 -17.32 6.28 2.22
C GLN A 228 -16.35 7.33 2.80
N LEU A 229 -15.10 7.35 2.31
CA LEU A 229 -14.12 8.36 2.71
C LEU A 229 -14.52 9.77 2.27
N LEU A 230 -15.01 9.90 1.03
CA LEU A 230 -15.49 11.16 0.49
C LEU A 230 -16.61 11.74 1.38
N MET A 231 -17.60 10.93 1.73
CA MET A 231 -18.69 11.35 2.62
C MET A 231 -18.18 11.84 3.98
N LEU A 232 -17.21 11.13 4.55
CA LEU A 232 -16.65 11.47 5.85
C LEU A 232 -15.85 12.78 5.83
N PHE A 233 -15.02 13.01 4.80
CA PHE A 233 -14.32 14.29 4.66
C PHE A 233 -15.28 15.44 4.40
N MET A 234 -16.33 15.23 3.61
CA MET A 234 -17.37 16.25 3.40
C MET A 234 -18.08 16.62 4.70
N ASN A 235 -18.47 15.65 5.53
CA ASN A 235 -19.09 15.92 6.83
C ASN A 235 -18.12 16.67 7.77
N THR A 236 -16.87 16.21 7.85
CA THR A 236 -15.88 16.80 8.75
C THR A 236 -15.55 18.24 8.34
N TYR A 237 -15.39 18.48 7.04
CA TYR A 237 -15.22 19.83 6.49
C TYR A 237 -16.44 20.71 6.75
N TYR A 238 -17.65 20.19 6.56
CA TYR A 238 -18.87 20.97 6.82
C TYR A 238 -19.00 21.41 8.28
N ARG A 239 -18.52 20.60 9.24
CA ARG A 239 -18.54 20.92 10.67
C ARG A 239 -17.44 21.90 11.08
N ASN A 240 -16.21 21.71 10.61
CA ASN A 240 -15.02 22.39 11.15
C ASN A 240 -14.15 23.13 10.11
N GLY A 241 -14.51 23.12 8.82
CA GLY A 241 -13.89 23.95 7.78
C GLY A 241 -12.38 23.73 7.54
N GLU A 242 -11.82 22.55 7.83
CA GLU A 242 -10.38 22.34 7.70
C GLU A 242 -9.93 22.28 6.22
N ILE A 243 -9.04 23.18 5.80
CA ILE A 243 -8.58 23.34 4.41
C ILE A 243 -8.10 22.01 3.81
N LEU A 244 -7.38 21.21 4.60
CA LEU A 244 -6.86 19.91 4.18
C LEU A 244 -7.95 18.91 3.81
N HIS A 245 -9.09 18.95 4.51
CA HIS A 245 -10.25 18.11 4.21
C HIS A 245 -10.89 18.54 2.89
N GLY A 246 -11.01 19.86 2.68
CA GLY A 246 -11.47 20.44 1.41
C GLY A 246 -10.60 19.97 0.24
N TYR A 247 -9.28 20.00 0.41
CA TYR A 247 -8.34 19.50 -0.59
C TYR A 247 -8.49 17.99 -0.84
N ALA A 248 -8.61 17.17 0.22
CA ALA A 248 -8.77 15.72 0.11
C ALA A 248 -10.09 15.31 -0.58
N ILE A 249 -11.18 16.06 -0.38
CA ILE A 249 -12.47 15.87 -1.05
C ILE A 249 -12.28 15.90 -2.57
N HIS A 250 -11.61 16.93 -3.10
CA HIS A 250 -11.36 17.06 -4.55
C HIS A 250 -10.52 15.92 -5.09
N LYS A 251 -9.42 15.56 -4.41
CA LYS A 251 -8.59 14.42 -4.81
C LYS A 251 -9.39 13.11 -4.89
N LEU A 252 -10.25 12.84 -3.90
CA LEU A 252 -11.08 11.64 -3.90
C LEU A 252 -12.10 11.65 -5.05
N ILE A 253 -12.76 12.78 -5.31
CA ILE A 253 -13.73 12.86 -6.42
C ILE A 253 -13.03 12.58 -7.76
N HIS A 254 -11.90 13.23 -8.01
CA HIS A 254 -11.08 12.99 -9.20
C HIS A 254 -10.72 11.50 -9.35
N LYS A 255 -10.38 10.83 -8.26
CA LYS A 255 -10.08 9.40 -8.29
C LYS A 255 -11.31 8.52 -8.54
N ILE A 256 -12.41 8.76 -7.81
CA ILE A 256 -13.65 7.98 -7.94
C ILE A 256 -14.18 8.07 -9.38
N CYS A 257 -14.11 9.25 -9.98
CA CYS A 257 -14.50 9.49 -11.37
C CYS A 257 -13.44 9.07 -12.40
N ASN A 258 -12.22 8.72 -11.95
CA ASN A 258 -11.05 8.46 -12.79
C ASN A 258 -10.78 9.58 -13.82
N LYS A 259 -10.91 10.84 -13.38
CA LYS A 259 -10.73 12.04 -14.20
C LYS A 259 -9.74 12.99 -13.52
N TYR A 260 -8.74 13.45 -14.27
CA TYR A 260 -7.74 14.43 -13.80
C TYR A 260 -8.15 15.89 -14.05
N GLU A 261 -9.23 16.12 -14.80
CA GLU A 261 -9.73 17.44 -15.20
C GLU A 261 -11.17 17.69 -14.71
N ASN A 262 -11.78 18.79 -15.17
CA ASN A 262 -13.09 19.30 -14.74
C ASN A 262 -14.12 18.20 -14.47
N ILE A 263 -14.55 18.11 -13.20
CA ILE A 263 -15.64 17.23 -12.77
C ILE A 263 -16.97 17.87 -13.18
N GLU A 264 -17.73 17.17 -14.00
CA GLU A 264 -19.05 17.59 -14.43
C GLU A 264 -20.13 17.14 -13.45
N LYS A 265 -21.31 17.75 -13.53
CA LYS A 265 -22.43 17.41 -12.66
C LYS A 265 -22.88 15.95 -12.83
N ASP A 266 -22.77 15.41 -14.04
CA ASP A 266 -23.09 14.01 -14.35
C ASP A 266 -22.09 13.02 -13.71
N ASP A 267 -20.83 13.42 -13.53
CA ASP A 267 -19.84 12.60 -12.82
C ASP A 267 -20.20 12.49 -11.34
N LEU A 268 -20.59 13.61 -10.73
CA LEU A 268 -21.03 13.63 -9.33
C LEU A 268 -22.33 12.84 -9.14
N LYS A 269 -23.23 12.86 -10.13
CA LYS A 269 -24.46 12.06 -10.12
C LYS A 269 -24.15 10.57 -9.97
N LEU A 270 -23.15 10.05 -10.67
CA LEU A 270 -22.71 8.65 -10.56
C LEU A 270 -22.18 8.28 -9.16
N ILE A 271 -21.67 9.26 -8.41
CA ILE A 271 -21.25 9.07 -7.02
C ILE A 271 -22.45 9.04 -6.09
N VAL A 272 -23.37 10.00 -6.26
CA VAL A 272 -24.55 10.16 -5.41
C VAL A 272 -25.53 8.99 -5.56
N GLU A 273 -25.68 8.46 -6.78
CA GLU A 273 -26.51 7.29 -7.08
C GLU A 273 -25.90 5.96 -6.60
N ASP A 274 -24.65 5.96 -6.10
CA ASP A 274 -24.06 4.78 -5.50
C ASP A 274 -24.86 4.37 -4.25
N ILE A 275 -25.12 3.07 -4.12
CA ILE A 275 -25.93 2.48 -3.03
C ILE A 275 -25.40 2.94 -1.67
N GLU A 276 -24.09 3.04 -1.54
CA GLU A 276 -23.42 3.29 -0.27
C GLU A 276 -23.44 4.77 0.10
N PHE A 277 -23.44 5.65 -0.91
CA PHE A 277 -23.74 7.06 -0.72
C PHE A 277 -25.19 7.22 -0.25
N THR A 278 -26.13 6.60 -0.95
CA THR A 278 -27.56 6.72 -0.65
C THR A 278 -27.91 6.17 0.73
N GLN A 279 -27.34 5.03 1.13
CA GLN A 279 -27.62 4.39 2.42
C GLN A 279 -27.07 5.15 3.62
N ASN A 280 -25.95 5.87 3.49
CA ASN A 280 -25.27 6.52 4.63
C ASN A 280 -25.38 8.05 4.64
N SER A 281 -25.91 8.64 3.58
CA SER A 281 -25.97 10.09 3.35
C SER A 281 -26.83 10.87 4.35
N HIS A 282 -27.87 10.24 4.92
CA HIS A 282 -28.81 10.84 5.87
C HIS A 282 -28.16 11.30 7.20
N LEU A 283 -26.89 10.97 7.44
CA LEU A 283 -26.17 11.29 8.68
C LEU A 283 -25.19 12.48 8.57
N MET A 284 -25.02 13.10 7.40
CA MET A 284 -23.77 13.82 7.11
C MET A 284 -23.90 15.26 6.58
N LEU A 285 -24.76 15.55 5.59
CA LEU A 285 -24.96 16.92 5.06
C LEU A 285 -26.46 17.25 4.96
N PRO A 286 -26.90 18.50 5.17
CA PRO A 286 -28.33 18.83 5.07
C PRO A 286 -28.87 18.96 3.63
N PHE A 287 -28.03 18.80 2.61
CA PHE A 287 -28.38 19.00 1.19
C PHE A 287 -27.78 17.93 0.26
N TYR A 288 -27.45 16.74 0.76
CA TYR A 288 -26.81 15.68 -0.04
C TYR A 288 -27.71 15.15 -1.18
N ASP A 289 -29.03 15.27 -1.01
CA ASP A 289 -30.09 14.79 -1.90
C ASP A 289 -30.35 15.76 -3.07
N ASP A 290 -29.85 16.99 -2.95
CA ASP A 290 -29.94 18.02 -3.98
C ASP A 290 -28.60 18.12 -4.73
N LEU A 291 -28.53 17.43 -5.88
CA LEU A 291 -27.33 17.38 -6.72
C LEU A 291 -26.85 18.78 -7.16
N ASP A 292 -27.77 19.73 -7.38
CA ASP A 292 -27.41 21.12 -7.72
C ASP A 292 -26.72 21.82 -6.56
N LYS A 293 -27.28 21.71 -5.35
CA LYS A 293 -26.66 22.30 -4.16
C LYS A 293 -25.32 21.64 -3.83
N LEU A 294 -25.22 20.32 -3.94
CA LEU A 294 -23.98 19.61 -3.67
C LEU A 294 -22.88 19.98 -4.68
N TYR A 295 -23.22 20.02 -5.98
CA TYR A 295 -22.29 20.44 -7.03
C TYR A 295 -21.81 21.87 -6.81
N ASN A 296 -22.73 22.80 -6.53
CA ASN A 296 -22.38 24.19 -6.25
C ASN A 296 -21.51 24.32 -5.00
N TYR A 297 -21.80 23.57 -3.93
CA TYR A 297 -20.99 23.56 -2.72
C TYR A 297 -19.55 23.09 -2.98
N LEU A 298 -19.38 22.03 -3.77
CA LEU A 298 -18.08 21.41 -4.02
C LEU A 298 -17.24 22.11 -5.07
N PHE A 299 -17.86 22.69 -6.11
CA PHE A 299 -17.13 23.16 -7.29
C PHE A 299 -17.32 24.64 -7.64
N VAL A 300 -18.32 25.32 -7.07
CA VAL A 300 -18.58 26.74 -7.36
C VAL A 300 -18.09 27.60 -6.20
N PRO A 301 -17.05 28.43 -6.39
CA PRO A 301 -16.59 29.37 -5.38
C PRO A 301 -17.71 30.36 -5.00
N ARG A 302 -17.77 30.77 -3.73
CA ARG A 302 -18.69 31.85 -3.32
C ARG A 302 -18.27 33.17 -3.98
N VAL A 303 -19.24 34.02 -4.29
CA VAL A 303 -19.08 35.26 -5.09
C VAL A 303 -18.19 36.31 -4.41
N PHE A 304 -18.02 36.25 -3.08
CA PHE A 304 -17.21 37.19 -2.32
C PHE A 304 -15.90 36.52 -1.89
N PHE A 305 -14.78 36.94 -2.50
CA PHE A 305 -13.43 36.57 -2.08
C PHE A 305 -12.85 37.72 -1.25
N ASP A 306 -12.60 37.46 0.03
CA ASP A 306 -11.98 38.43 0.94
C ASP A 306 -10.45 38.39 0.79
N GLU A 307 -9.90 39.41 0.14
CA GLU A 307 -8.45 39.56 -0.05
C GLU A 307 -7.71 39.94 1.25
N GLU A 308 -8.41 40.51 2.23
CA GLU A 308 -7.81 40.86 3.52
C GLU A 308 -7.72 39.62 4.41
N ASP A 309 -8.74 38.77 4.41
CA ASP A 309 -8.74 37.48 5.11
C ASP A 309 -8.67 36.29 4.14
N PHE A 310 -7.55 36.18 3.42
CA PHE A 310 -7.32 35.20 2.35
C PHE A 310 -7.69 33.76 2.73
N LEU A 311 -7.27 33.28 3.91
CA LEU A 311 -7.50 31.89 4.32
C LEU A 311 -8.95 31.60 4.72
N SER A 312 -9.69 32.59 5.25
CA SER A 312 -11.11 32.41 5.59
C SER A 312 -11.93 31.90 4.41
N ASN A 313 -11.63 32.34 3.19
CA ASN A 313 -12.31 31.90 1.97
C ASN A 313 -12.25 30.37 1.79
N PHE A 314 -11.15 29.74 2.18
CA PHE A 314 -10.92 28.30 2.04
C PHE A 314 -11.52 27.48 3.19
N HIS A 315 -11.84 28.09 4.33
CA HIS A 315 -12.54 27.42 5.42
C HIS A 315 -14.04 27.25 5.15
N PHE A 316 -14.61 28.09 4.28
CA PHE A 316 -16.04 28.09 3.95
C PHE A 316 -16.38 27.63 2.53
N SER A 317 -15.37 27.39 1.70
CA SER A 317 -15.54 26.98 0.30
C SER A 317 -14.58 25.84 -0.07
N PRO A 318 -15.05 24.58 -0.07
CA PRO A 318 -14.20 23.45 -0.44
C PRO A 318 -13.77 23.56 -1.92
N ALA A 319 -14.59 24.21 -2.76
CA ALA A 319 -14.28 24.53 -4.16
C ALA A 319 -12.96 25.30 -4.37
N LEU A 320 -12.53 26.09 -3.38
CA LEU A 320 -11.29 26.83 -3.44
C LEU A 320 -10.08 26.01 -2.98
N CYS A 321 -10.26 25.00 -2.14
CA CYS A 321 -9.16 24.26 -1.51
C CYS A 321 -8.23 23.57 -2.53
N SER A 322 -8.74 23.07 -3.66
CA SER A 322 -7.92 22.49 -4.73
C SER A 322 -7.05 23.51 -5.48
N LYS A 323 -7.37 24.81 -5.37
CA LYS A 323 -6.63 25.92 -6.01
C LYS A 323 -5.71 26.66 -5.05
N LEU A 324 -5.76 26.35 -3.75
CA LEU A 324 -5.02 27.06 -2.69
C LEU A 324 -3.55 27.26 -3.05
N THR A 325 -2.83 26.19 -3.39
CA THR A 325 -1.39 26.25 -3.65
C THR A 325 -1.06 27.21 -4.81
N SER A 326 -1.79 27.12 -5.93
CA SER A 326 -1.56 28.01 -7.06
C SER A 326 -1.87 29.47 -6.69
N MET A 327 -2.99 29.71 -6.00
CA MET A 327 -3.38 31.06 -5.57
C MET A 327 -2.37 31.66 -4.58
N VAL A 328 -1.84 30.87 -3.65
CA VAL A 328 -0.77 31.32 -2.73
C VAL A 328 0.47 31.72 -3.52
N ILE A 329 0.94 30.87 -4.45
CA ILE A 329 2.14 31.13 -5.25
C ILE A 329 1.98 32.40 -6.10
N GLU A 330 0.85 32.55 -6.79
CA GLU A 330 0.53 33.71 -7.62
C GLU A 330 0.46 35.02 -6.81
N ARG A 331 0.00 34.93 -5.56
CA ARG A 331 -0.18 36.11 -4.69
C ARG A 331 1.12 36.57 -4.03
N ILE A 332 2.16 35.75 -3.92
CA ILE A 332 3.44 36.10 -3.25
C ILE A 332 3.97 37.49 -3.64
N PRO A 333 4.13 37.85 -4.93
CA PRO A 333 4.74 39.12 -5.32
C PRO A 333 3.91 40.36 -4.90
N THR A 334 2.62 40.18 -4.65
CA THR A 334 1.65 41.25 -4.38
C THR A 334 0.95 41.12 -3.02
N GLY A 335 1.33 40.13 -2.21
CA GLY A 335 0.68 39.80 -0.95
C GLY A 335 0.88 40.86 0.13
N SER A 336 -0.14 41.10 0.94
CA SER A 336 -0.11 42.06 2.05
C SER A 336 0.58 41.48 3.30
N HIS A 337 0.80 42.31 4.33
CA HIS A 337 1.33 41.82 5.62
C HIS A 337 0.37 40.81 6.26
N GLN A 338 -0.94 41.07 6.17
CA GLN A 338 -1.99 40.20 6.70
C GLN A 338 -2.03 38.84 6.01
N PHE A 339 -1.88 38.83 4.67
CA PHE A 339 -1.79 37.60 3.89
C PHE A 339 -0.66 36.68 4.40
N PHE A 340 0.57 37.16 4.53
CA PHE A 340 1.66 36.32 5.02
C PHE A 340 1.50 35.90 6.49
N ASN A 341 0.94 36.76 7.33
CA ASN A 341 0.63 36.42 8.72
C ASN A 341 -0.42 35.32 8.83
N SER A 342 -1.47 35.33 7.99
CA SER A 342 -2.47 34.26 7.98
C SER A 342 -1.83 32.93 7.54
N LEU A 343 -0.98 32.93 6.51
CA LEU A 343 -0.28 31.72 6.07
C LEU A 343 0.68 31.16 7.14
N LEU A 344 1.34 32.03 7.90
CA LEU A 344 2.21 31.63 9.02
C LEU A 344 1.42 30.97 10.17
N SER A 345 0.14 31.30 10.32
CA SER A 345 -0.72 30.80 11.40
C SER A 345 -1.40 29.47 11.10
N ASP A 346 -1.52 29.07 9.83
CA ASP A 346 -2.18 27.81 9.43
C ASP A 346 -1.22 26.84 8.74
N LEU A 347 -0.89 25.75 9.44
CA LEU A 347 0.03 24.74 8.95
C LEU A 347 -0.56 23.85 7.84
N ASN A 348 -1.89 23.84 7.67
CA ASN A 348 -2.54 23.11 6.58
C ASN A 348 -2.10 23.62 5.21
N VAL A 349 -1.77 24.92 5.11
CA VAL A 349 -1.22 25.54 3.90
C VAL A 349 0.04 24.83 3.45
N PHE A 350 1.01 24.62 4.35
CA PHE A 350 2.25 23.93 4.02
C PHE A 350 2.01 22.46 3.63
N CYS A 351 1.03 21.80 4.27
CA CYS A 351 0.66 20.43 3.94
C CYS A 351 0.05 20.32 2.52
N CYS A 352 -0.82 21.25 2.13
CA CYS A 352 -1.39 21.31 0.78
C CYS A 352 -0.34 21.62 -0.29
N ILE A 353 0.60 22.54 -0.03
CA ILE A 353 1.68 22.84 -0.99
C ILE A 353 2.58 21.61 -1.18
N PHE A 354 2.91 20.91 -0.08
CA PHE A 354 3.65 19.66 -0.12
C PHE A 354 2.90 18.61 -0.95
N ALA A 355 1.59 18.47 -0.74
CA ALA A 355 0.72 17.55 -1.48
C ALA A 355 0.75 17.75 -3.00
N ASP A 356 0.74 19.01 -3.43
CA ASP A 356 0.75 19.39 -4.85
C ASP A 356 2.13 19.25 -5.50
N LYS A 357 3.18 18.88 -4.76
CA LYS A 357 4.58 18.84 -5.23
C LYS A 357 5.03 20.17 -5.84
N LYS A 358 4.54 21.29 -5.31
CA LYS A 358 4.82 22.65 -5.82
C LYS A 358 5.77 23.46 -4.93
N VAL A 359 6.45 22.82 -3.98
CA VAL A 359 7.34 23.52 -3.05
C VAL A 359 8.54 24.15 -3.74
N ASN A 360 9.17 23.48 -4.72
CA ASN A 360 10.28 24.10 -5.46
C ASN A 360 9.84 25.42 -6.11
N ILE A 361 8.65 25.42 -6.72
CA ILE A 361 8.04 26.63 -7.30
C ILE A 361 7.82 27.68 -6.20
N LEU A 362 7.20 27.30 -5.08
CA LEU A 362 6.98 28.20 -3.93
C LEU A 362 8.30 28.85 -3.46
N LEU A 363 9.32 28.03 -3.17
CA LEU A 363 10.60 28.50 -2.65
C LEU A 363 11.32 29.40 -3.67
N THR A 364 11.29 29.04 -4.95
CA THR A 364 11.85 29.86 -6.04
C THR A 364 11.14 31.23 -6.12
N THR A 365 9.80 31.25 -6.09
CA THR A 365 9.01 32.49 -6.10
C THR A 365 9.29 33.34 -4.86
N LEU A 366 9.39 32.73 -3.68
CA LEU A 366 9.72 33.44 -2.43
C LEU A 366 11.13 34.05 -2.49
N ILE A 367 12.14 33.31 -2.95
CA ILE A 367 13.52 33.79 -3.08
C ILE A 367 13.59 34.98 -4.03
N ALA A 368 12.95 34.87 -5.20
CA ALA A 368 12.88 35.97 -6.15
C ALA A 368 12.21 37.21 -5.53
N HIS A 369 11.13 37.02 -4.76
CA HIS A 369 10.43 38.12 -4.11
C HIS A 369 11.26 38.79 -3.01
N ILE A 370 11.82 38.03 -2.06
CA ILE A 370 12.58 38.59 -0.92
C ILE A 370 13.78 39.43 -1.36
N GLN A 371 14.39 39.11 -2.50
CA GLN A 371 15.51 39.86 -3.08
C GLN A 371 15.10 41.25 -3.58
N THR A 372 13.83 41.47 -3.90
CA THR A 372 13.32 42.74 -4.42
C THR A 372 12.79 43.69 -3.34
N ILE A 373 12.49 43.16 -2.15
CA ILE A 373 11.86 43.93 -1.07
C ILE A 373 12.85 44.97 -0.50
N ARG A 374 12.38 46.21 -0.36
CA ARG A 374 13.14 47.32 0.25
C ARG A 374 12.67 47.67 1.66
N SER A 375 11.39 47.45 1.96
CA SER A 375 10.82 47.72 3.30
C SER A 375 11.26 46.64 4.30
N ALA A 376 11.98 47.03 5.34
CA ALA A 376 12.46 46.10 6.38
C ALA A 376 11.31 45.37 7.09
N LYS A 377 10.20 46.07 7.40
CA LYS A 377 9.04 45.47 8.08
C LYS A 377 8.33 44.44 7.21
N TYR A 378 8.17 44.75 5.92
CA TYR A 378 7.54 43.81 4.99
C TYR A 378 8.48 42.62 4.72
N PHE A 379 9.78 42.88 4.56
CA PHE A 379 10.78 41.84 4.40
C PHE A 379 10.76 40.86 5.57
N GLU A 380 10.71 41.35 6.82
CA GLU A 380 10.67 40.51 8.00
C GLU A 380 9.55 39.46 7.96
N ILE A 381 8.32 39.86 7.60
CA ILE A 381 7.18 38.93 7.55
C ILE A 381 7.35 37.92 6.42
N VAL A 382 7.70 38.37 5.21
CA VAL A 382 7.91 37.48 4.06
C VAL A 382 9.08 36.52 4.31
N PHE A 383 10.15 37.01 4.93
CA PHE A 383 11.33 36.23 5.27
C PHE A 383 11.02 35.19 6.36
N ASN A 384 10.20 35.53 7.35
CA ASN A 384 9.72 34.57 8.35
C ASN A 384 8.86 33.47 7.70
N PHE A 385 7.96 33.83 6.78
CA PHE A 385 7.19 32.84 6.01
C PHE A 385 8.10 31.95 5.18
N PHE A 386 9.08 32.52 4.48
CA PHE A 386 10.10 31.78 3.74
C PHE A 386 10.89 30.82 4.63
N CYS A 387 11.40 31.26 5.77
CA CYS A 387 12.13 30.40 6.70
C CYS A 387 11.25 29.27 7.23
N SER A 388 9.98 29.57 7.53
CA SER A 388 9.01 28.57 8.00
C SER A 388 8.76 27.51 6.94
N ALA A 389 8.48 27.93 5.70
CA ALA A 389 8.28 27.06 4.56
C ALA A 389 9.54 26.22 4.29
N PHE A 390 10.71 26.87 4.23
CA PHE A 390 11.97 26.19 3.93
C PHE A 390 12.34 25.17 5.00
N ILE A 391 12.22 25.48 6.30
CA ILE A 391 12.54 24.51 7.38
C ILE A 391 11.51 23.38 7.42
N PHE A 392 10.22 23.70 7.29
CA PHE A 392 9.16 22.69 7.19
C PHE A 392 9.47 21.70 6.06
N CYS A 393 9.82 22.24 4.89
CA CYS A 393 10.18 21.46 3.72
C CYS A 393 11.51 20.72 3.92
N TRP A 394 12.55 21.34 4.46
CA TRP A 394 13.83 20.68 4.77
C TRP A 394 13.67 19.39 5.58
N ASN A 395 12.72 19.40 6.52
CA ASN A 395 12.45 18.24 7.37
C ASN A 395 11.48 17.21 6.75
N LEU A 396 10.73 17.60 5.72
CA LEU A 396 9.70 16.78 5.08
C LEU A 396 10.04 16.32 3.65
N PHE A 397 11.00 16.95 2.99
CA PHE A 397 11.36 16.70 1.59
C PHE A 397 12.13 15.41 1.40
N ASP A 398 12.10 14.92 0.15
CA ASP A 398 13.17 14.06 -0.33
C ASP A 398 14.48 14.83 -0.25
N PHE A 399 15.45 14.26 0.49
CA PHE A 399 16.76 14.86 0.68
C PHE A 399 17.40 15.17 -0.68
N ASP A 400 17.15 14.35 -1.70
CA ASP A 400 17.71 14.56 -3.02
C ASP A 400 17.09 15.77 -3.75
N GLU A 401 15.78 15.98 -3.64
CA GLU A 401 15.08 17.11 -4.28
C GLU A 401 15.52 18.45 -3.68
N ILE A 402 15.61 18.53 -2.35
CA ILE A 402 16.02 19.78 -1.70
C ILE A 402 17.52 20.05 -1.86
N GLN A 403 18.35 19.01 -1.95
CA GLN A 403 19.76 19.15 -2.32
C GLN A 403 19.93 19.61 -3.77
N ALA A 404 19.12 19.11 -4.70
CA ALA A 404 19.09 19.61 -6.07
C ALA A 404 18.68 21.09 -6.10
N PHE A 405 17.59 21.44 -5.42
CA PHE A 405 17.14 22.82 -5.27
C PHE A 405 18.25 23.74 -4.73
N LEU A 406 18.95 23.34 -3.66
CA LEU A 406 20.08 24.09 -3.11
C LEU A 406 21.17 24.33 -4.16
N ARG A 407 21.57 23.30 -4.91
CA ARG A 407 22.64 23.40 -5.92
C ARG A 407 22.29 24.32 -7.08
N GLU A 408 21.01 24.44 -7.41
CA GLU A 408 20.52 25.29 -8.50
C GLU A 408 20.48 26.79 -8.13
N GLN A 409 20.59 27.14 -6.84
CA GLN A 409 20.55 28.54 -6.41
C GLN A 409 21.88 29.27 -6.62
N SER A 410 21.84 30.61 -6.61
CA SER A 410 23.04 31.45 -6.61
C SER A 410 23.85 31.28 -5.32
N SER A 411 25.15 31.64 -5.35
CA SER A 411 26.06 31.49 -4.19
C SER A 411 25.50 32.11 -2.90
N ASP A 412 24.94 33.32 -3.01
CA ASP A 412 24.43 34.07 -1.86
C ASP A 412 23.21 33.38 -1.25
N VAL A 413 22.30 32.92 -2.11
CA VAL A 413 21.10 32.18 -1.70
C VAL A 413 21.50 30.83 -1.10
N GLN A 414 22.50 30.14 -1.67
CA GLN A 414 23.03 28.90 -1.10
C GLN A 414 23.57 29.12 0.32
N ILE A 415 24.35 30.18 0.54
CA ILE A 415 24.90 30.51 1.86
C ILE A 415 23.76 30.76 2.87
N LEU A 416 22.74 31.53 2.47
CA LEU A 416 21.56 31.79 3.29
C LEU A 416 20.83 30.49 3.65
N LEU A 417 20.53 29.65 2.67
CA LEU A 417 19.80 28.40 2.87
C LEU A 417 20.59 27.41 3.73
N LYS A 418 21.90 27.28 3.51
CA LYS A 418 22.80 26.46 4.35
C LYS A 418 22.79 26.91 5.80
N THR A 419 22.82 28.22 6.02
CA THR A 419 22.74 28.81 7.35
C THR A 419 21.40 28.50 8.02
N ILE A 420 20.27 28.74 7.33
CA ILE A 420 18.93 28.49 7.87
C ILE A 420 18.70 27.00 8.19
N ALA A 421 19.20 26.10 7.34
CA ALA A 421 19.13 24.65 7.57
C ALA A 421 19.99 24.18 8.77
N CYS A 422 21.00 24.98 9.13
CA CYS A 422 22.12 24.60 9.99
C CYS A 422 22.93 23.46 9.37
N LEU A 423 23.30 23.59 8.10
CA LEU A 423 24.28 22.69 7.50
C LEU A 423 25.67 22.94 8.13
N GLU A 424 26.48 21.89 8.20
CA GLU A 424 27.85 21.95 8.73
C GLU A 424 27.94 22.32 10.22
N VAL A 425 27.02 21.83 11.06
CA VAL A 425 27.13 21.97 12.54
C VAL A 425 28.42 21.32 13.02
N GLU A 426 29.28 22.10 13.66
CA GLU A 426 30.59 21.63 14.10
C GLU A 426 30.45 20.67 15.29
N LYS A 427 31.05 19.49 15.20
CA LYS A 427 31.24 18.62 16.38
C LYS A 427 32.33 19.24 17.25
N LYS A 428 32.06 19.40 18.54
CA LYS A 428 33.04 19.92 19.52
C LYS A 428 34.33 19.08 19.43
N GLY A 429 35.42 19.69 18.94
CA GLY A 429 36.70 19.02 18.65
C GLY A 429 37.46 19.57 17.44
N ALA A 430 36.81 20.28 16.52
CA ALA A 430 37.48 21.10 15.51
C ALA A 430 37.84 22.45 16.14
N THR A 431 39.03 22.57 16.73
CA THR A 431 39.53 23.84 17.26
C THR A 431 39.84 24.78 16.10
N LEU A 432 38.97 25.75 15.83
CA LEU A 432 39.42 27.02 15.27
C LEU A 432 39.84 27.92 16.45
N PRO A 433 41.04 28.51 16.41
CA PRO A 433 41.49 29.42 17.46
C PRO A 433 40.55 30.62 17.45
N ILE A 434 39.91 30.89 18.59
CA ILE A 434 39.20 32.15 18.83
C ILE A 434 40.26 33.25 18.76
N PRO A 435 40.22 34.19 17.79
CA PRO A 435 41.17 35.28 17.77
C PRO A 435 40.83 36.21 18.95
N ILE A 436 41.82 36.53 19.76
CA ILE A 436 41.73 37.61 20.74
C ILE A 436 41.69 38.92 19.93
N PHE A 437 40.50 39.52 19.79
CA PHE A 437 40.36 40.77 19.06
C PHE A 437 40.67 41.99 19.95
N THR A 438 41.63 42.79 19.50
CA THR A 438 41.80 44.19 19.91
C THR A 438 40.89 45.07 19.06
N ARG A 439 40.15 45.99 19.69
CA ARG A 439 39.27 46.97 19.02
C ARG A 439 40.06 47.80 17.99
N PRO A 440 39.63 47.88 16.72
CA PRO A 440 40.03 48.99 15.87
C PRO A 440 39.22 50.22 16.27
N SER A 441 39.89 51.22 16.81
CA SER A 441 39.38 52.58 16.94
C SER A 441 39.20 53.19 15.54
N GLY A 442 37.97 53.46 15.14
CA GLY A 442 37.69 54.22 13.93
C GLY A 442 36.23 54.14 13.54
N LEU A 443 35.44 55.15 13.92
CA LEU A 443 34.13 55.43 13.33
C LEU A 443 34.29 55.75 11.84
N PRO A 444 33.52 55.12 10.93
CA PRO A 444 33.12 55.76 9.70
C PRO A 444 31.71 56.33 9.85
N LEU A 445 31.57 57.57 9.38
CA LEU A 445 30.33 58.32 9.20
C LEU A 445 29.20 57.50 8.52
N PRO A 446 27.91 57.83 8.78
CA PRO A 446 26.80 57.08 8.23
C PRO A 446 26.70 57.31 6.72
N LYS A 447 27.16 56.35 5.92
CA LYS A 447 26.69 56.24 4.54
C LYS A 447 25.22 55.81 4.60
N ILE A 448 24.36 56.49 3.83
CA ILE A 448 23.00 56.03 3.58
C ILE A 448 23.12 54.60 3.02
N ASP A 449 22.69 53.63 3.80
CA ASP A 449 22.81 52.22 3.47
C ASP A 449 21.73 51.88 2.44
N THR A 450 22.11 51.86 1.16
CA THR A 450 21.21 51.54 0.03
C THR A 450 20.99 50.04 -0.15
N THR A 451 21.53 49.22 0.75
CA THR A 451 21.47 47.75 0.62
C THR A 451 20.08 47.24 0.95
N THR A 452 19.64 46.23 0.22
CA THR A 452 18.37 45.54 0.53
C THR A 452 18.48 44.82 1.89
N PRO A 453 17.36 44.62 2.62
CA PRO A 453 17.33 43.70 3.75
C PRO A 453 17.93 42.32 3.44
N PHE A 454 17.73 41.79 2.23
CA PHE A 454 18.35 40.54 1.76
C PHE A 454 19.88 40.63 1.72
N GLU A 455 20.46 41.65 1.08
CA GLU A 455 21.92 41.87 1.06
C GLU A 455 22.49 42.02 2.48
N LYS A 456 21.73 42.63 3.39
CA LYS A 456 22.11 42.73 4.81
C LYS A 456 22.14 41.37 5.48
N CYS A 457 21.21 40.47 5.20
CA CYS A 457 21.27 39.08 5.65
C CYS A 457 22.56 38.40 5.19
N ILE A 458 22.91 38.52 3.90
CA ILE A 458 24.13 37.91 3.35
C ILE A 458 25.39 38.48 3.99
N LYS A 459 25.47 39.81 4.13
CA LYS A 459 26.59 40.48 4.82
C LYS A 459 26.67 40.13 6.29
N PHE A 460 25.53 39.93 6.95
CA PHE A 460 25.49 39.51 8.33
C PHE A 460 26.04 38.09 8.49
N ILE A 461 25.63 37.14 7.64
CA ILE A 461 26.18 35.76 7.64
C ILE A 461 27.70 35.78 7.47
N SER A 462 28.24 36.60 6.57
CA SER A 462 29.69 36.63 6.34
C SER A 462 30.51 37.33 7.43
N SER A 463 29.86 38.03 8.38
CA SER A 463 30.54 38.82 9.40
C SER A 463 30.21 38.44 10.84
N VAL A 464 29.13 37.68 11.08
CA VAL A 464 28.66 37.25 12.40
C VAL A 464 29.71 36.48 13.20
N ASP A 465 30.59 35.72 12.53
CA ASP A 465 31.70 35.01 13.16
C ASP A 465 32.75 35.94 13.77
N SER A 466 32.87 37.15 13.22
CA SER A 466 33.81 38.18 13.69
C SER A 466 33.20 39.13 14.73
N MET A 467 31.88 39.06 14.96
CA MET A 467 31.17 39.90 15.93
C MET A 467 31.08 39.20 17.28
N ASN A 468 31.13 39.92 18.39
CA ASN A 468 30.77 39.36 19.70
C ASN A 468 29.24 39.36 19.93
N GLY A 469 28.76 38.58 20.91
CA GLY A 469 27.33 38.47 21.20
C GLY A 469 26.60 39.80 21.44
N GLU A 470 27.20 40.77 22.13
CA GLU A 470 26.56 42.07 22.37
C GLU A 470 26.46 42.90 21.07
N GLU A 471 27.46 42.84 20.19
CA GLU A 471 27.39 43.46 18.85
C GLU A 471 26.28 42.83 18.00
N VAL A 472 26.14 41.51 18.06
CA VAL A 472 25.06 40.78 17.38
C VAL A 472 23.69 41.20 17.95
N TYR A 473 23.56 41.29 19.27
CA TYR A 473 22.35 41.75 19.94
C TYR A 473 21.93 43.16 19.49
N GLU A 474 22.87 44.11 19.51
CA GLU A 474 22.62 45.49 19.05
C GLU A 474 22.21 45.55 17.57
N ARG A 475 22.77 44.65 16.74
CA ARG A 475 22.42 44.57 15.33
C ARG A 475 20.99 44.06 15.13
N ILE A 476 20.61 42.99 15.83
CA ILE A 476 19.25 42.43 15.73
C ILE A 476 18.20 43.41 16.28
N GLN A 477 18.51 44.20 17.32
CA GLN A 477 17.59 45.25 17.78
C GLN A 477 17.27 46.29 16.70
N LYS A 478 18.24 46.59 15.82
CA LYS A 478 18.04 47.50 14.68
C LYS A 478 17.38 46.80 13.49
N GLU A 479 17.69 45.52 13.28
CA GLU A 479 17.27 44.72 12.13
C GLU A 479 16.71 43.36 12.60
N PRO A 480 15.44 43.31 13.08
CA PRO A 480 14.88 42.12 13.75
C PRO A 480 14.85 40.86 12.89
N TYR A 481 14.72 41.00 11.56
CA TYR A 481 14.72 39.89 10.61
C TYR A 481 16.02 39.07 10.58
N LEU A 482 17.11 39.57 11.17
CA LEU A 482 18.37 38.84 11.33
C LEU A 482 18.33 37.77 12.42
N ILE A 483 17.31 37.75 13.28
CA ILE A 483 17.23 36.84 14.42
C ILE A 483 17.35 35.37 13.99
N MET A 484 16.65 34.95 12.92
CA MET A 484 16.70 33.56 12.46
C MET A 484 18.12 33.12 12.08
N ILE A 485 18.88 34.01 11.45
CA ILE A 485 20.27 33.75 11.05
C ILE A 485 21.14 33.65 12.31
N ALA A 486 21.03 34.59 13.24
CA ALA A 486 21.82 34.57 14.47
C ALA A 486 21.56 33.33 15.32
N LEU A 487 20.30 32.88 15.41
CA LEU A 487 19.94 31.65 16.12
C LEU A 487 20.57 30.42 15.46
N SER A 488 20.52 30.33 14.12
CA SER A 488 21.16 29.25 13.38
C SER A 488 22.68 29.24 13.56
N GLU A 489 23.33 30.39 13.52
CA GLU A 489 24.78 30.50 13.74
C GLU A 489 25.19 30.14 15.17
N GLY A 490 24.37 30.54 16.15
CA GLY A 490 24.56 30.11 17.53
C GLY A 490 24.53 28.59 17.71
N ILE A 491 23.70 27.90 16.92
CA ILE A 491 23.64 26.43 16.87
C ILE A 491 24.86 25.84 16.15
N ARG A 492 25.22 26.37 14.96
CA ARG A 492 26.30 25.82 14.11
C ARG A 492 27.66 25.88 14.78
N HIS A 493 27.97 27.00 15.44
CA HIS A 493 29.28 27.30 16.02
C HIS A 493 29.32 27.29 17.56
N HIS A 494 28.26 26.84 18.22
CA HIS A 494 28.21 26.71 19.70
C HIS A 494 28.57 28.01 20.43
N ARG A 495 28.09 29.16 19.91
CA ARG A 495 28.46 30.50 20.39
C ARG A 495 27.88 30.79 21.77
N LYS A 496 28.61 30.47 22.84
CA LYS A 496 28.17 30.69 24.24
C LYS A 496 27.88 32.16 24.54
N ASP A 497 28.55 33.08 23.85
CA ASP A 497 28.31 34.52 23.95
C ASP A 497 26.93 34.94 23.41
N PHE A 498 26.26 34.12 22.60
CA PHE A 498 24.90 34.39 22.10
C PHE A 498 23.81 34.17 23.15
N ILE A 499 24.15 33.78 24.39
CA ILE A 499 23.20 33.77 25.51
C ILE A 499 22.55 35.14 25.73
N VAL A 500 23.21 36.23 25.33
CA VAL A 500 22.67 37.60 25.35
C VAL A 500 21.39 37.75 24.53
N LEU A 501 21.17 36.92 23.49
CA LEU A 501 19.96 36.96 22.68
C LEU A 501 18.69 36.61 23.47
N THR A 502 18.83 36.01 24.67
CA THR A 502 17.72 35.83 25.63
C THR A 502 17.08 37.14 26.08
N LYS A 503 17.78 38.27 25.94
CA LYS A 503 17.26 39.61 26.23
C LYS A 503 16.33 40.14 25.13
N ILE A 504 16.22 39.47 23.98
CA ILE A 504 15.36 39.88 22.86
C ILE A 504 13.94 39.37 23.10
N LYS A 505 12.94 40.24 22.91
CA LYS A 505 11.54 39.80 22.81
C LYS A 505 11.34 39.10 21.47
N LEU A 506 11.24 37.78 21.50
CA LEU A 506 11.04 36.98 20.29
C LEU A 506 9.64 37.19 19.71
N PRO A 507 9.50 37.22 18.38
CA PRO A 507 8.19 37.14 17.75
C PRO A 507 7.53 35.79 18.06
N GLU A 508 6.20 35.79 18.14
CA GLU A 508 5.38 34.58 18.40
C GLU A 508 5.25 33.72 17.13
N ILE A 509 6.38 33.37 16.53
CA ILE A 509 6.49 32.58 15.31
C ILE A 509 7.17 31.27 15.66
N HIS A 510 6.45 30.15 15.45
CA HIS A 510 6.87 28.82 15.88
C HIS A 510 8.33 28.48 15.53
N PRO A 511 8.78 28.60 14.26
CA PRO A 511 10.18 28.33 13.90
C PRO A 511 11.21 29.12 14.70
N ILE A 512 10.98 30.41 14.94
CA ILE A 512 11.90 31.27 15.70
C ILE A 512 12.01 30.79 17.15
N ILE A 513 10.87 30.52 17.79
CA ILE A 513 10.81 30.02 19.16
C ILE A 513 11.54 28.68 19.27
N HIS A 514 11.32 27.77 18.31
CA HIS A 514 11.97 26.46 18.31
C HIS A 514 13.48 26.56 18.05
N ARG A 515 13.92 27.38 17.08
CA ARG A 515 15.35 27.63 16.85
C ARG A 515 16.03 28.23 18.07
N PHE A 516 15.37 29.14 18.77
CA PHE A 516 15.89 29.72 19.99
C PHE A 516 16.08 28.66 21.08
N ARG A 517 15.10 27.76 21.29
CA ARG A 517 15.23 26.64 22.24
C ARG A 517 16.38 25.71 21.88
N GLN A 518 16.59 25.42 20.59
CA GLN A 518 17.71 24.60 20.13
C GLN A 518 19.05 25.27 20.38
N MET A 519 19.17 26.56 20.08
CA MET A 519 20.36 27.35 20.37
C MET A 519 20.67 27.28 21.87
N LEU A 520 19.68 27.50 22.74
CA LEU A 520 19.84 27.38 24.19
C LEU A 520 20.33 25.98 24.60
N ALA A 521 19.75 24.93 24.05
CA ALA A 521 20.17 23.56 24.34
C ALA A 521 21.64 23.31 23.95
N VAL A 522 22.11 23.87 22.83
CA VAL A 522 23.49 23.74 22.34
C VAL A 522 24.47 24.56 23.17
N ILE A 523 24.13 25.80 23.53
CA ILE A 523 25.09 26.68 24.22
C ILE A 523 25.19 26.39 25.73
N LEU A 524 24.10 25.91 26.36
CA LEU A 524 24.06 25.65 27.81
C LEU A 524 24.60 24.27 28.20
N HIS A 525 24.64 23.32 27.27
CA HIS A 525 25.06 21.95 27.55
C HIS A 525 26.22 21.54 26.64
N ASP A 526 27.29 21.01 27.24
CA ASP A 526 28.43 20.51 26.46
C ASP A 526 28.09 19.28 25.61
N THR A 527 27.08 18.50 26.02
CA THR A 527 26.48 17.40 25.27
C THR A 527 24.96 17.53 25.30
N PRO A 528 24.38 18.27 24.33
CA PRO A 528 22.94 18.46 24.25
C PRO A 528 22.22 17.11 24.13
N LYS A 529 21.19 16.92 24.97
CA LYS A 529 20.34 15.73 24.91
C LYS A 529 19.52 15.73 23.64
N TRP A 530 19.51 14.62 22.90
CA TRP A 530 18.80 14.50 21.63
C TRP A 530 17.29 14.76 21.76
N GLN A 531 16.71 14.49 22.94
CA GLN A 531 15.30 14.74 23.24
C GLN A 531 14.92 16.21 23.05
N ASN A 532 15.85 17.15 23.27
CA ASN A 532 15.63 18.58 23.07
C ASN A 532 15.36 18.95 21.60
N PHE A 533 15.67 18.05 20.68
CA PHE A 533 15.55 18.27 19.24
C PHE A 533 14.43 17.43 18.60
N VAL A 534 13.74 16.54 19.31
CA VAL A 534 12.85 15.57 18.64
C VAL A 534 11.37 15.93 18.71
N GLU A 535 10.97 16.81 19.62
CA GLU A 535 9.56 17.03 19.95
C GLU A 535 8.82 17.98 19.01
N ASN A 536 9.45 18.47 17.93
CA ASN A 536 8.85 19.49 17.07
C ASN A 536 9.20 19.35 15.60
N LEU A 537 8.27 19.76 14.73
CA LEU A 537 8.41 19.70 13.28
C LEU A 537 9.52 20.61 12.73
N TYR A 538 9.85 21.70 13.43
CA TYR A 538 10.93 22.62 13.03
C TYR A 538 12.30 22.22 13.58
N ALA A 539 12.44 20.99 14.06
CA ALA A 539 13.73 20.48 14.49
C ALA A 539 14.72 20.39 13.34
N SER A 540 15.98 20.83 13.48
CA SER A 540 16.92 20.68 12.36
C SER A 540 17.39 19.24 12.26
N PHE A 541 17.20 18.72 11.05
CA PHE A 541 17.64 17.40 10.68
C PHE A 541 19.13 17.18 10.88
N ASP A 542 19.93 18.18 10.56
CA ASP A 542 21.38 18.12 10.70
C ASP A 542 21.83 18.18 12.16
N VAL A 543 21.12 18.94 13.01
CA VAL A 543 21.38 18.96 14.46
C VAL A 543 21.13 17.58 15.08
N MET A 544 20.05 16.89 14.69
CA MET A 544 19.77 15.52 15.16
C MET A 544 20.83 14.50 14.70
N LYS A 545 21.43 14.69 13.53
CA LYS A 545 22.57 13.85 13.08
C LYS A 545 23.84 14.09 13.88
N VAL A 546 24.05 15.31 14.38
CA VAL A 546 25.20 15.62 15.24
C VAL A 546 25.03 15.02 16.63
N TYR A 547 23.81 15.06 17.17
CA TYR A 547 23.45 14.52 18.48
C TYR A 547 22.42 13.38 18.37
N PRO A 548 22.77 12.23 17.76
CA PRO A 548 21.85 11.12 17.65
C PRO A 548 21.72 10.37 18.99
N PRO A 549 20.60 9.70 19.25
CA PRO A 549 20.52 8.68 20.29
C PRO A 549 21.54 7.56 20.06
N SER A 550 22.05 6.98 21.15
CA SER A 550 23.12 5.96 21.07
C SER A 550 22.63 4.60 20.60
N SER A 551 21.34 4.30 20.83
CA SER A 551 20.73 3.00 20.52
C SER A 551 19.22 3.13 20.32
N VAL A 552 18.61 2.12 19.68
CA VAL A 552 17.15 2.06 19.51
C VAL A 552 16.43 1.97 20.87
N SER A 553 17.06 1.35 21.87
CA SER A 553 16.49 1.26 23.23
C SER A 553 16.27 2.63 23.89
N GLU A 554 17.06 3.66 23.54
CA GLU A 554 16.84 5.02 24.04
C GLU A 554 15.57 5.66 23.47
N ILE A 555 15.13 5.26 22.27
CA ILE A 555 13.96 5.81 21.59
C ILE A 555 12.69 4.95 21.78
N GLU A 556 12.77 3.79 22.43
CA GLU A 556 11.62 2.89 22.64
C GLU A 556 10.43 3.62 23.28
N TYR A 557 10.69 4.51 24.25
CA TYR A 557 9.64 5.34 24.85
C TYR A 557 8.92 6.23 23.82
N TYR A 558 9.66 6.83 22.89
CA TYR A 558 9.07 7.68 21.84
C TYR A 558 8.33 6.83 20.80
N LEU A 559 8.84 5.66 20.44
CA LEU A 559 8.11 4.73 19.57
C LEU A 559 6.80 4.28 20.21
N LEU A 560 6.83 3.92 21.50
CA LEU A 560 5.64 3.58 22.28
C LEU A 560 4.67 4.76 22.36
N LYS A 561 5.17 5.98 22.62
CA LYS A 561 4.35 7.20 22.62
C LYS A 561 3.67 7.41 21.26
N ASP A 562 4.39 7.21 20.16
CA ASP A 562 3.86 7.40 18.80
C ASP A 562 2.82 6.34 18.45
N MET A 563 3.09 5.07 18.78
CA MET A 563 2.13 3.99 18.60
C MET A 563 0.91 4.15 19.50
N TYR A 564 1.10 4.62 20.73
CA TYR A 564 0.00 4.91 21.65
C TYR A 564 -0.83 6.11 21.19
N PHE A 565 -0.19 7.08 20.54
CA PHE A 565 -0.87 8.18 19.88
C PHE A 565 -1.72 7.69 18.71
N CYS A 566 -1.21 6.72 17.94
CA CYS A 566 -2.02 6.02 16.95
C CYS A 566 -3.16 5.25 17.62
N PHE A 567 -2.92 4.61 18.78
CA PHE A 567 -3.86 3.73 19.49
C PHE A 567 -5.01 4.44 20.22
N ARG A 568 -4.80 5.64 20.79
CA ARG A 568 -5.85 6.37 21.50
C ARG A 568 -6.98 6.71 20.53
N PHE A 569 -8.20 6.25 20.84
CA PHE A 569 -9.47 6.49 20.12
C PHE A 569 -9.89 7.98 20.00
N ALA A 570 -8.95 8.93 19.98
CA ALA A 570 -9.19 10.35 19.76
C ALA A 570 -8.62 10.76 18.40
N HIS A 571 -9.22 11.76 17.77
CA HIS A 571 -8.70 12.35 16.54
C HIS A 571 -7.27 12.85 16.75
N ALA A 572 -6.31 12.16 16.13
CA ALA A 572 -4.93 12.61 16.03
C ALA A 572 -4.92 13.88 15.18
N PRO A 573 -4.50 15.06 15.70
CA PRO A 573 -4.35 16.25 14.87
C PRO A 573 -3.34 15.95 13.77
N THR A 574 -3.64 16.34 12.54
CA THR A 574 -2.76 16.17 11.36
C THR A 574 -1.29 16.51 11.66
N MET A 575 -1.08 17.56 12.44
CA MET A 575 0.25 18.02 12.87
C MET A 575 1.06 16.96 13.63
N GLU A 576 0.43 16.22 14.54
CA GLU A 576 1.14 15.20 15.30
C GLU A 576 1.56 14.05 14.39
N VAL A 577 0.74 13.72 13.39
CA VAL A 577 1.09 12.70 12.40
C VAL A 577 2.33 13.12 11.60
N PHE A 578 2.40 14.37 11.14
CA PHE A 578 3.61 14.87 10.45
C PHE A 578 4.84 14.85 11.36
N ILE A 579 4.71 15.22 12.63
CA ILE A 579 5.79 15.14 13.62
C ILE A 579 6.26 13.70 13.81
N ILE A 580 5.35 12.73 13.92
CA ILE A 580 5.67 11.31 14.00
C ILE A 580 6.41 10.86 12.73
N SER A 581 5.93 11.19 11.54
CA SER A 581 6.58 10.81 10.28
C SER A 581 7.98 11.42 10.13
N VAL A 582 8.18 12.67 10.54
CA VAL A 582 9.52 13.30 10.57
C VAL A 582 10.44 12.54 11.52
N ARG A 583 9.99 12.29 12.76
CA ARG A 583 10.74 11.50 13.75
C ARG A 583 11.11 10.11 13.24
N TRP A 584 10.18 9.40 12.60
CA TRP A 584 10.45 8.07 12.09
C TRP A 584 11.43 8.10 10.91
N SER A 585 11.34 9.10 10.03
CA SER A 585 12.34 9.32 8.98
C SER A 585 13.75 9.47 9.54
N PHE A 586 13.89 10.19 10.68
CA PHE A 586 15.15 10.27 11.42
C PHE A 586 15.62 8.92 11.94
N TRP A 587 14.74 8.20 12.62
CA TRP A 587 15.07 6.91 13.20
C TRP A 587 15.49 5.89 12.15
N PHE A 588 14.80 5.86 11.01
CA PHE A 588 15.16 5.04 9.87
C PHE A 588 16.55 5.36 9.33
N GLN A 589 16.99 6.63 9.39
CA GLN A 589 18.33 7.01 8.96
C GLN A 589 19.42 6.62 9.95
N ILE A 590 19.19 6.86 11.23
CA ILE A 590 20.18 6.69 12.28
C ILE A 590 20.41 5.19 12.56
N PHE A 591 19.32 4.42 12.61
CA PHE A 591 19.36 3.02 13.01
C PHE A 591 19.21 2.03 11.85
N GLY A 592 18.80 2.50 10.68
CA GLY A 592 18.51 1.66 9.51
C GLY A 592 17.11 1.06 9.52
N VAL A 593 16.59 0.75 8.34
CA VAL A 593 15.23 0.23 8.14
C VAL A 593 14.98 -1.07 8.87
N LYS A 594 15.91 -2.03 8.76
CA LYS A 594 15.79 -3.34 9.39
C LYS A 594 15.60 -3.25 10.91
N ASN A 595 16.50 -2.56 11.60
CA ASN A 595 16.46 -2.45 13.06
C ASN A 595 15.21 -1.70 13.55
N MET A 596 14.78 -0.68 12.82
CA MET A 596 13.58 0.08 13.15
C MET A 596 12.31 -0.77 13.02
N ILE A 597 12.15 -1.46 11.88
CA ILE A 597 11.02 -2.36 11.67
C ILE A 597 11.01 -3.46 12.74
N ALA A 598 12.13 -4.15 12.98
CA ALA A 598 12.22 -5.17 14.02
C ALA A 598 11.83 -4.63 15.41
N SER A 599 12.28 -3.41 15.75
CA SER A 599 11.94 -2.79 17.03
C SER A 599 10.46 -2.41 17.15
N ILE A 600 9.84 -1.90 16.08
CA ILE A 600 8.40 -1.62 16.04
C ILE A 600 7.61 -2.92 16.29
N PHE A 601 7.91 -3.99 15.56
CA PHE A 601 7.17 -5.26 15.70
C PHE A 601 7.43 -5.95 17.05
N LYS A 602 8.63 -5.81 17.61
CA LYS A 602 8.95 -6.26 18.98
C LYS A 602 8.18 -5.48 20.05
N LEU A 603 7.89 -4.21 19.82
CA LEU A 603 7.05 -3.42 20.73
C LEU A 603 5.56 -3.78 20.57
N LEU A 604 5.11 -4.02 19.34
CA LEU A 604 3.74 -4.45 19.04
C LEU A 604 3.39 -5.83 19.62
N SER A 605 4.38 -6.71 19.77
CA SER A 605 4.18 -8.01 20.41
C SER A 605 4.07 -7.94 21.94
N LYS A 606 4.34 -6.79 22.57
CA LYS A 606 4.13 -6.60 24.01
C LYS A 606 2.63 -6.53 24.33
N GLY A 607 2.24 -7.10 25.48
CA GLY A 607 0.83 -7.30 25.88
C GLY A 607 -0.04 -6.04 25.91
N GLU A 608 0.52 -4.84 25.97
CA GLU A 608 -0.20 -3.56 25.97
C GLU A 608 -0.94 -3.27 24.65
N PHE A 609 -0.51 -3.87 23.53
CA PHE A 609 -1.16 -3.76 22.23
C PHE A 609 -1.86 -5.06 21.80
N SER A 610 -2.10 -5.99 22.75
CA SER A 610 -2.62 -7.34 22.44
C SER A 610 -4.13 -7.42 22.19
N SER A 611 -4.90 -6.32 22.37
CA SER A 611 -6.35 -6.33 22.15
C SER A 611 -6.67 -6.63 20.68
N PRO A 612 -7.36 -7.74 20.35
CA PRO A 612 -7.59 -8.17 18.97
C PRO A 612 -8.34 -7.15 18.12
N MET A 613 -9.23 -6.36 18.74
CA MET A 613 -10.04 -5.34 18.07
C MET A 613 -9.23 -4.12 17.60
N SER A 614 -8.11 -3.80 18.28
CA SER A 614 -7.29 -2.62 17.99
C SER A 614 -6.05 -2.91 17.15
N GLN A 615 -5.69 -4.20 17.01
CA GLN A 615 -4.48 -4.59 16.32
C GLN A 615 -4.49 -4.30 14.80
N PRO A 616 -5.53 -4.67 14.02
CA PRO A 616 -5.57 -4.34 12.59
C PRO A 616 -5.41 -2.84 12.32
N PHE A 617 -6.07 -2.02 13.15
CA PHE A 617 -6.02 -0.58 13.11
C PHE A 617 -4.59 -0.03 13.34
N LEU A 618 -3.92 -0.50 14.38
CA LEU A 618 -2.57 -0.05 14.71
C LEU A 618 -1.59 -0.34 13.57
N TYR A 619 -1.71 -1.50 12.93
CA TYR A 619 -0.86 -1.87 11.79
C TYR A 619 -1.15 -1.00 10.56
N PHE A 620 -2.41 -0.66 10.31
CA PHE A 620 -2.79 0.29 9.26
C PHE A 620 -2.17 1.68 9.51
N CYS A 621 -2.26 2.23 10.73
CA CYS A 621 -1.66 3.52 11.07
C CYS A 621 -0.14 3.52 10.91
N ILE A 622 0.54 2.47 11.42
CA ILE A 622 2.00 2.33 11.29
C ILE A 622 2.38 2.21 9.82
N SER A 623 1.60 1.48 9.01
CA SER A 623 1.85 1.39 7.56
C SER A 623 1.72 2.76 6.89
N GLY A 624 0.72 3.57 7.27
CA GLY A 624 0.57 4.92 6.77
C GLY A 624 1.73 5.85 7.13
N ILE A 625 2.26 5.75 8.35
CA ILE A 625 3.47 6.48 8.76
C ILE A 625 4.67 6.04 7.91
N CYS A 626 4.88 4.73 7.76
CA CYS A 626 5.99 4.18 6.98
C CYS A 626 5.92 4.61 5.51
N LEU A 627 4.73 4.61 4.90
CA LEU A 627 4.53 5.12 3.55
C LEU A 627 4.79 6.62 3.45
N THR A 628 4.36 7.39 4.44
CA THR A 628 4.67 8.82 4.52
C THR A 628 6.17 9.07 4.62
N VAL A 629 6.92 8.21 5.31
CA VAL A 629 8.39 8.28 5.28
C VAL A 629 8.90 7.90 3.89
N ALA A 630 8.25 6.96 3.22
CA ALA A 630 8.68 6.45 1.94
C ALA A 630 8.45 7.34 0.72
N THR A 631 7.42 8.20 0.72
CA THR A 631 7.37 9.29 -0.27
C THR A 631 8.60 10.17 -0.22
N ARG A 632 9.24 10.28 0.95
CA ARG A 632 10.37 11.17 1.18
C ARG A 632 11.71 10.52 0.84
N ARG A 633 11.76 9.21 0.56
CA ARG A 633 13.03 8.52 0.28
C ARG A 633 12.81 7.38 -0.69
N LYS A 634 13.33 7.56 -1.91
CA LYS A 634 13.31 6.50 -2.94
C LYS A 634 13.91 5.20 -2.41
N GLY A 635 13.24 4.08 -2.69
CA GLY A 635 13.68 2.74 -2.34
C GLY A 635 13.48 2.32 -0.87
N ILE A 636 13.02 3.19 0.04
CA ILE A 636 12.79 2.76 1.43
C ILE A 636 11.62 1.78 1.55
N ASN A 637 10.58 1.89 0.69
CA ASN A 637 9.48 0.92 0.64
C ASN A 637 9.99 -0.51 0.39
N ILE A 638 10.94 -0.66 -0.54
CA ILE A 638 11.58 -1.95 -0.83
C ILE A 638 12.38 -2.43 0.38
N GLN A 639 13.13 -1.55 1.03
CA GLN A 639 13.88 -1.89 2.25
C GLN A 639 12.94 -2.32 3.40
N ILE A 640 11.77 -1.69 3.53
CA ILE A 640 10.75 -2.06 4.52
C ILE A 640 10.23 -3.46 4.23
N ILE A 641 9.90 -3.76 2.96
CA ILE A 641 9.45 -5.10 2.54
C ILE A 641 10.51 -6.16 2.88
N PHE A 642 11.78 -5.93 2.55
CA PHE A 642 12.84 -6.87 2.92
C PHE A 642 13.00 -7.02 4.42
N ALA A 643 12.93 -5.91 5.18
CA ALA A 643 12.96 -5.97 6.63
C ALA A 643 11.80 -6.80 7.21
N LEU A 644 10.60 -6.73 6.64
CA LEU A 644 9.45 -7.54 7.04
C LEU A 644 9.64 -9.03 6.72
N LEU A 645 10.21 -9.36 5.56
CA LEU A 645 10.54 -10.75 5.21
C LEU A 645 11.57 -11.34 6.19
N ASP A 646 12.58 -10.55 6.55
CA ASP A 646 13.59 -10.93 7.54
C ASP A 646 12.97 -11.24 8.92
N LEU A 647 11.87 -10.58 9.32
CA LEU A 647 11.20 -10.85 10.60
C LEU A 647 10.70 -12.30 10.71
N PHE A 648 10.31 -12.93 9.60
CA PHE A 648 9.87 -14.33 9.60
C PHE A 648 11.00 -15.31 9.87
N GLU A 649 12.25 -14.85 9.81
CA GLU A 649 13.44 -15.62 10.18
C GLU A 649 13.94 -15.31 11.61
N GLU A 650 13.34 -14.32 12.29
CA GLU A 650 13.69 -13.93 13.67
C GLU A 650 12.96 -14.75 14.74
N ASP A 651 13.63 -14.92 15.90
CA ASP A 651 13.15 -15.72 17.04
C ASP A 651 12.38 -14.87 18.06
N PHE A 652 11.26 -14.29 17.66
CA PHE A 652 10.30 -13.66 18.59
C PHE A 652 8.83 -13.88 18.16
N GLU A 653 7.92 -13.82 19.13
CA GLU A 653 6.49 -13.96 18.89
C GLU A 653 5.91 -12.68 18.28
N PHE A 654 5.11 -12.84 17.22
CA PHE A 654 4.38 -11.75 16.59
C PHE A 654 3.14 -12.29 15.84
N ASN A 655 2.19 -11.39 15.54
CA ASN A 655 1.00 -11.74 14.78
C ASN A 655 1.30 -11.74 13.27
N GLU A 656 1.48 -12.94 12.70
CA GLU A 656 1.86 -13.14 11.29
C GLU A 656 0.87 -12.53 10.30
N ASP A 657 -0.45 -12.69 10.53
CA ASP A 657 -1.51 -12.16 9.66
C ASP A 657 -1.39 -10.64 9.49
N LEU A 658 -1.11 -9.94 10.59
CA LEU A 658 -0.98 -8.49 10.58
C LEU A 658 0.31 -8.02 9.92
N ILE A 659 1.43 -8.78 10.05
CA ILE A 659 2.65 -8.49 9.29
C ILE A 659 2.38 -8.65 7.80
N ILE A 660 1.65 -9.69 7.39
CA ILE A 660 1.32 -9.93 5.98
C ILE A 660 0.41 -8.83 5.43
N LYS A 661 -0.58 -8.37 6.22
CA LYS A 661 -1.40 -7.18 5.87
C LYS A 661 -0.54 -5.94 5.70
N PHE A 662 0.36 -5.66 6.65
CA PHE A 662 1.30 -4.55 6.56
C PHE A 662 2.18 -4.66 5.31
N PHE A 663 2.74 -5.84 5.06
CA PHE A 663 3.55 -6.15 3.88
C PHE A 663 2.79 -5.87 2.59
N PHE A 664 1.55 -6.34 2.49
CA PHE A 664 0.69 -6.11 1.34
C PHE A 664 0.44 -4.61 1.13
N ILE A 665 0.16 -3.87 2.21
CA ILE A 665 -0.05 -2.41 2.18
C ILE A 665 1.20 -1.67 1.66
N ILE A 666 2.41 -2.04 2.07
CA ILE A 666 3.63 -1.43 1.52
C ILE A 666 3.85 -1.86 0.07
N PHE A 667 3.61 -3.13 -0.26
CA PHE A 667 3.80 -3.67 -1.62
C PHE A 667 2.92 -2.95 -2.65
N ILE A 668 1.65 -2.70 -2.33
CA ILE A 668 0.73 -2.05 -3.26
C ILE A 668 1.09 -0.58 -3.56
N SER A 669 1.84 0.06 -2.66
CA SER A 669 2.30 1.46 -2.80
C SER A 669 3.48 1.63 -3.76
N LEU A 670 4.14 0.53 -4.17
CA LEU A 670 5.30 0.57 -5.05
C LEU A 670 4.92 1.01 -6.47
N SER A 671 5.89 1.54 -7.22
CA SER A 671 5.70 1.74 -8.67
C SER A 671 5.52 0.39 -9.38
N GLU A 672 4.88 0.38 -10.56
CA GLU A 672 4.65 -0.86 -11.31
C GLU A 672 5.97 -1.59 -11.66
N GLU A 673 7.04 -0.87 -11.95
CA GLU A 673 8.37 -1.44 -12.20
C GLU A 673 8.93 -2.13 -10.94
N GLU A 674 8.84 -1.47 -9.78
CA GLU A 674 9.27 -2.02 -8.50
C GLU A 674 8.42 -3.23 -8.09
N LYS A 675 7.09 -3.18 -8.30
CA LYS A 675 6.19 -4.32 -8.06
C LYS A 675 6.61 -5.52 -8.89
N GLN A 676 6.84 -5.35 -10.19
CA GLN A 676 7.25 -6.45 -11.08
C GLN A 676 8.55 -7.10 -10.61
N SER A 677 9.58 -6.28 -10.35
CA SER A 677 10.90 -6.76 -9.91
C SER A 677 10.80 -7.50 -8.58
N LEU A 678 10.11 -6.92 -7.60
CA LEU A 678 9.97 -7.50 -6.28
C LEU A 678 9.10 -8.74 -6.28
N PHE A 679 8.04 -8.78 -7.09
CA PHE A 679 7.17 -9.96 -7.24
C PHE A 679 7.96 -11.18 -7.74
N ILE A 680 8.84 -11.00 -8.73
CA ILE A 680 9.74 -12.05 -9.22
C ILE A 680 10.65 -12.54 -8.09
N HIS A 681 11.17 -11.62 -7.28
CA HIS A 681 12.02 -11.96 -6.15
C HIS A 681 11.26 -12.75 -5.07
N ILE A 682 10.06 -12.29 -4.68
CA ILE A 682 9.19 -12.96 -3.70
C ILE A 682 8.81 -14.36 -4.19
N ASN A 683 8.51 -14.55 -5.48
CA ASN A 683 8.22 -15.88 -6.03
C ASN A 683 9.42 -16.83 -5.92
N LYS A 684 10.64 -16.35 -6.20
CA LYS A 684 11.86 -17.16 -6.00
C LYS A 684 12.09 -17.52 -4.53
N LEU A 685 11.81 -16.59 -3.62
CA LEU A 685 11.86 -16.86 -2.17
C LEU A 685 10.81 -17.90 -1.77
N TRP A 686 9.62 -17.86 -2.36
CA TRP A 686 8.57 -18.84 -2.11
C TRP A 686 9.03 -20.26 -2.46
N GLU A 687 9.56 -20.43 -3.68
CA GLU A 687 10.09 -21.71 -4.17
C GLU A 687 11.28 -22.21 -3.35
N ALA A 688 12.15 -21.32 -2.90
CA ALA A 688 13.27 -21.67 -2.04
C ALA A 688 12.79 -22.10 -0.64
N ALA A 689 11.88 -21.35 -0.03
CA ALA A 689 11.32 -21.65 1.28
C ALA A 689 10.51 -22.96 1.29
N ALA A 690 9.89 -23.33 0.17
CA ALA A 690 9.17 -24.60 0.01
C ALA A 690 10.07 -25.84 0.07
N LYS A 691 11.36 -25.71 -0.25
CA LYS A 691 12.32 -26.84 -0.33
C LYS A 691 13.04 -27.13 0.99
N GLU A 692 12.93 -26.25 1.99
CA GLU A 692 13.68 -26.34 3.24
C GLU A 692 12.78 -26.62 4.45
N GLU A 693 13.08 -27.65 5.24
CA GLU A 693 12.24 -28.12 6.36
C GLU A 693 12.46 -27.38 7.70
N THR A 694 13.13 -26.23 7.71
CA THR A 694 13.32 -25.50 8.99
C THR A 694 12.03 -24.77 9.41
N ASN A 695 11.76 -24.70 10.71
CA ASN A 695 10.59 -23.97 11.23
C ASN A 695 10.55 -22.51 10.75
N LYS A 696 11.70 -21.84 10.64
CA LYS A 696 11.82 -20.46 10.13
C LYS A 696 11.41 -20.35 8.66
N LYS A 697 11.92 -21.25 7.81
CA LYS A 697 11.55 -21.27 6.38
C LYS A 697 10.09 -21.66 6.16
N ARG A 698 9.53 -22.52 7.01
CA ARG A 698 8.10 -22.83 7.00
C ARG A 698 7.22 -21.61 7.34
N ARG A 699 7.61 -20.80 8.32
CA ARG A 699 6.92 -19.53 8.65
C ARG A 699 6.96 -18.57 7.47
N LEU A 700 8.14 -18.38 6.86
CA LEU A 700 8.31 -17.56 5.66
C LEU A 700 7.46 -18.07 4.48
N PHE A 701 7.45 -19.39 4.25
CA PHE A 701 6.63 -20.02 3.21
C PHE A 701 5.13 -19.73 3.41
N ASN A 702 4.63 -19.87 4.64
CA ASN A 702 3.23 -19.57 4.96
C ASN A 702 2.90 -18.09 4.75
N ALA A 703 3.80 -17.19 5.16
CA ALA A 703 3.61 -15.75 5.00
C ALA A 703 3.56 -15.32 3.54
N ILE A 704 4.49 -15.83 2.72
CA ILE A 704 4.51 -15.57 1.28
C ILE A 704 3.27 -16.18 0.61
N SER A 705 2.85 -17.38 1.01
CA SER A 705 1.62 -18.01 0.51
C SER A 705 0.38 -17.17 0.79
N ALA A 706 0.28 -16.60 1.99
CA ALA A 706 -0.81 -15.68 2.35
C ALA A 706 -0.75 -14.39 1.52
N PHE A 707 0.45 -13.82 1.29
CA PHE A 707 0.62 -12.68 0.37
C PHE A 707 0.10 -13.00 -1.05
N PHE A 708 0.42 -14.16 -1.61
CA PHE A 708 -0.09 -14.55 -2.93
C PHE A 708 -1.62 -14.74 -2.96
N LYS A 709 -2.23 -15.18 -1.85
CA LYS A 709 -3.70 -15.15 -1.72
C LYS A 709 -4.24 -13.72 -1.74
N PHE A 710 -3.58 -12.76 -1.06
CA PHE A 710 -3.97 -11.34 -1.14
C PHE A 710 -3.88 -10.79 -2.57
N VAL A 711 -2.80 -11.10 -3.28
CA VAL A 711 -2.62 -10.72 -4.70
C VAL A 711 -3.75 -11.28 -5.56
N MET A 712 -4.10 -12.56 -5.35
CA MET A 712 -5.16 -13.23 -6.08
C MET A 712 -6.52 -12.55 -5.92
N TYR A 713 -6.87 -12.09 -4.71
CA TYR A 713 -8.15 -11.41 -4.48
C TYR A 713 -8.13 -9.90 -4.79
N THR A 714 -7.03 -9.37 -5.34
CA THR A 714 -6.90 -7.96 -5.70
C THR A 714 -6.90 -7.81 -7.23
N PRO A 715 -8.01 -7.35 -7.86
CA PRO A 715 -8.14 -7.38 -9.32
C PRO A 715 -7.02 -6.69 -10.10
N SER A 716 -6.51 -5.55 -9.60
CA SER A 716 -5.40 -4.82 -10.22
C SER A 716 -4.06 -5.56 -10.16
N MET A 717 -3.94 -6.54 -9.26
CA MET A 717 -2.74 -7.34 -9.03
C MET A 717 -2.79 -8.73 -9.66
N LEU A 718 -3.97 -9.19 -10.12
CA LEU A 718 -4.12 -10.49 -10.78
C LEU A 718 -3.16 -10.69 -11.96
N LYS A 719 -2.86 -9.60 -12.70
CA LYS A 719 -1.91 -9.59 -13.82
C LYS A 719 -0.49 -10.07 -13.48
N TYR A 720 -0.11 -10.09 -12.20
CA TYR A 720 1.20 -10.55 -11.76
C TYR A 720 1.26 -12.08 -11.62
N LEU A 721 0.11 -12.75 -11.45
CA LEU A 721 0.05 -14.20 -11.33
C LEU A 721 0.24 -14.85 -12.70
N LYS A 722 1.24 -15.72 -12.82
CA LYS A 722 1.53 -16.50 -14.03
C LYS A 722 0.88 -17.87 -13.96
N ASP A 723 0.50 -18.40 -15.13
CA ASP A 723 -0.20 -19.69 -15.26
C ASP A 723 0.47 -20.84 -14.47
N ASP A 724 1.80 -20.88 -14.30
CA ASP A 724 2.56 -21.93 -13.61
C ASP A 724 2.61 -21.84 -12.07
N MET A 725 2.13 -20.73 -11.49
CA MET A 725 2.18 -20.49 -10.04
C MET A 725 1.24 -21.41 -9.23
N TYR A 726 0.32 -22.14 -9.89
CA TYR A 726 -0.51 -23.16 -9.25
C TYR A 726 0.33 -24.23 -8.54
N THR A 727 1.55 -24.50 -9.03
CA THR A 727 2.47 -25.49 -8.44
C THR A 727 2.87 -25.11 -7.02
N ASN A 728 3.05 -23.81 -6.76
CA ASN A 728 3.38 -23.31 -5.43
C ASN A 728 2.15 -23.32 -4.51
N PHE A 729 0.95 -23.01 -5.02
CA PHE A 729 -0.30 -23.16 -4.26
C PHE A 729 -0.57 -24.63 -3.90
N MET A 730 -0.25 -25.57 -4.80
CA MET A 730 -0.33 -27.02 -4.52
C MET A 730 0.51 -27.43 -3.31
N MET A 731 1.70 -26.85 -3.14
CA MET A 731 2.57 -27.13 -1.98
C MET A 731 1.95 -26.67 -0.65
N THR A 732 1.02 -25.72 -0.67
CA THR A 732 0.31 -25.27 0.55
C THR A 732 -0.79 -26.22 1.01
N GLY A 733 -1.27 -27.10 0.11
CA GLY A 733 -2.42 -27.97 0.37
C GLY A 733 -3.79 -27.26 0.42
N ASP A 734 -3.85 -25.95 0.16
CA ASP A 734 -5.10 -25.18 0.16
C ASP A 734 -5.87 -25.34 -1.16
N CYS A 735 -6.70 -26.38 -1.22
CA CYS A 735 -7.52 -26.68 -2.40
C CYS A 735 -8.48 -25.53 -2.76
N LYS A 736 -8.98 -24.77 -1.77
CA LYS A 736 -9.91 -23.67 -2.00
C LYS A 736 -9.22 -22.52 -2.71
N ALA A 737 -8.04 -22.11 -2.21
CA ALA A 737 -7.23 -21.07 -2.86
C ALA A 737 -6.83 -21.47 -4.28
N LEU A 738 -6.52 -22.75 -4.51
CA LEU A 738 -6.17 -23.25 -5.83
C LEU A 738 -7.34 -23.26 -6.82
N ILE A 739 -8.55 -23.58 -6.35
CA ILE A 739 -9.77 -23.41 -7.15
C ILE A 739 -9.97 -21.93 -7.47
N ASP A 740 -9.98 -21.04 -6.46
CA ASP A 740 -10.12 -19.59 -6.64
C ASP A 740 -9.10 -19.02 -7.65
N TYR A 741 -7.86 -19.51 -7.61
CA TYR A 741 -6.80 -19.15 -8.56
C TYR A 741 -7.20 -19.42 -10.02
N PHE A 742 -7.65 -20.64 -10.34
CA PHE A 742 -8.03 -20.99 -11.72
C PHE A 742 -9.28 -20.24 -12.20
N ILE A 743 -10.23 -19.97 -11.30
CA ILE A 743 -11.42 -19.17 -11.60
C ILE A 743 -11.02 -17.75 -12.01
N LEU A 744 -10.23 -17.09 -11.15
CA LEU A 744 -9.88 -15.68 -11.32
C LEU A 744 -9.00 -15.45 -12.56
N LEU A 745 -8.00 -16.33 -12.78
CA LEU A 745 -7.16 -16.24 -13.98
C LEU A 745 -7.94 -16.56 -15.27
N GLY A 746 -8.84 -17.54 -15.22
CA GLY A 746 -9.73 -17.88 -16.34
C GLY A 746 -10.62 -16.72 -16.76
N ASN A 747 -11.19 -16.01 -15.77
CA ASN A 747 -12.03 -14.83 -16.01
C ASN A 747 -11.22 -13.63 -16.55
N GLN A 748 -9.99 -13.42 -16.09
CA GLN A 748 -9.15 -12.32 -16.56
C GLN A 748 -8.87 -12.41 -18.08
N LYS A 749 -8.70 -13.63 -18.62
CA LYS A 749 -8.52 -13.86 -20.08
C LYS A 749 -9.80 -13.60 -20.89
N GLU A 750 -10.99 -13.48 -20.27
CA GLU A 750 -12.24 -13.07 -20.93
C GLU A 750 -12.24 -11.56 -21.25
N PHE A 751 -11.81 -10.76 -20.28
CA PHE A 751 -11.82 -9.30 -20.38
C PHE A 751 -10.74 -8.75 -21.32
N SER A 752 -9.60 -9.44 -21.46
CA SER A 752 -8.53 -9.04 -22.38
C SER A 752 -8.74 -9.46 -23.84
N GLN A 753 -9.70 -10.35 -24.13
CA GLN A 753 -10.07 -10.77 -25.49
C GLN A 753 -11.35 -10.08 -26.01
N SER A 754 -12.05 -9.33 -25.15
CA SER A 754 -13.28 -8.58 -25.46
C SER A 754 -13.07 -7.07 -25.62
N ILE A 755 -11.82 -6.62 -25.51
CA ILE A 755 -11.30 -5.30 -25.90
C ILE A 755 -10.48 -5.52 -27.18
#